data_AF-A0A2D6M212-F1
#
_entry.id   AF-A0A2D6M212-F1
#
_cell.length_a   1.000
_cell.length_b   1.000
_cell.length_c   1.000
_cell.angle_alpha   90.00
_cell.angle_beta   90.00
_cell.angle_gamma   90.00
#
_symmetry.space_group_name_H-M   'P 1'
#
loop_
_entity.id
_entity.type
_entity.pdbx_description
1 polymer ?
#
loop_
_entity_poly.entity_id
_entity_poly.type
_entity_poly.pdbx_seq_one_letter_code
_entity_poly.pdbx_strand_id
1 'polypeptide(L)'
;MEFFEKHFSKVVLFAFFVSGAAGLMYEIIWFRYLQMIFGTTVYAASTMLTAFMAGLALGSWLVGRYADKRIKNPAVAFSYCQLLIGIYGIGLIFVFNMLPMVSIVLQGILGGQFFLYSLARFAAIFLLLIFPTTLMGATFPLIAKAYAKKMDELGKDIANVYSVNSMGAIIGSFAAGFLVIPLIGMQNSVLLTASLNLLSAGIVLLSQKTNWKKVAPAFIIFFLLLVFPPQFEPQNFLSLQRVPGLEQWEQQKVKQELLFFEDSIYGNVSVIHSQGGGRALLTEGKTDASTNMGDMRTQKMIAHIPILLHENPKEVLLIGLGAGFTLQSALTYEGVERVDVVEINPSMVKGADLYFSEFTDNALSNEKTNLILDDGRNYLLYTKEKYDIIASEPSNPHVSSVAFLFTKEYLEMAKAKLKDDGIMIQWFPAYEIAEVDYRIMAKTFTSVFPHYVLIQSNSNQADTMAVGSFKPIELSFSKIKEKLAQNPKSAKDLMEIGYNEDNVLLGFTLNEERMKEFGADAPVNTDDKTILEFSAPIARFSKSNAKNALLNFAVEKKLDKGEGLIEIPFIDLLIEDESSFYLNKVGAKIEKFDGLQAEGATFSRVFPLNQNNDLSGQHSIKNKAFLSWNGCGIEISGGRIEQKQSKETEENIFSNRVGVDVEPEWISIKGIDILTFEQDDVLFAQFYCEEQFKRVIVRANCSQHSLFDELLDGLQCLN
;
A
#
# COMPACT_ATOMS: atom_id res chain seq x y z
N MET A 1 -47.89 29.41 0.02
CA MET A 1 -48.66 28.17 0.29
C MET A 1 -49.68 27.90 -0.81
N GLU A 2 -50.61 28.83 -1.12
CA GLU A 2 -51.63 28.63 -2.18
C GLU A 2 -51.05 28.22 -3.56
N PHE A 3 -49.92 28.80 -3.97
CA PHE A 3 -49.25 28.41 -5.22
C PHE A 3 -48.81 26.93 -5.26
N PHE A 4 -48.25 26.42 -4.15
CA PHE A 4 -47.74 25.05 -4.04
C PHE A 4 -48.88 24.03 -3.96
N GLU A 5 -49.97 24.36 -3.24
CA GLU A 5 -51.17 23.51 -3.18
C GLU A 5 -51.82 23.38 -4.57
N LYS A 6 -51.90 24.48 -5.34
CA LYS A 6 -52.46 24.48 -6.70
C LYS A 6 -51.65 23.64 -7.69
N HIS A 7 -50.36 23.43 -7.45
CA HIS A 7 -49.44 22.72 -8.35
C HIS A 7 -48.86 21.43 -7.74
N PHE A 8 -49.58 20.82 -6.77
CA PHE A 8 -49.10 19.67 -5.99
C PHE A 8 -48.44 18.57 -6.84
N SER A 9 -49.06 18.14 -7.94
CA SER A 9 -48.51 17.09 -8.81
C SER A 9 -47.12 17.43 -9.37
N LYS A 10 -46.88 18.68 -9.76
CA LYS A 10 -45.56 19.13 -10.26
C LYS A 10 -44.55 19.22 -9.13
N VAL A 11 -44.97 19.70 -7.97
CA VAL A 11 -44.13 19.83 -6.77
C VAL A 11 -43.63 18.46 -6.31
N VAL A 12 -44.53 17.47 -6.24
CA VAL A 12 -44.19 16.10 -5.83
C VAL A 12 -43.23 15.43 -6.81
N LEU A 13 -43.46 15.57 -8.12
CA LEU A 13 -42.54 15.05 -9.13
C LEU A 13 -41.16 15.72 -9.05
N PHE A 14 -41.10 17.05 -8.91
CA PHE A 14 -39.84 17.76 -8.76
C PHE A 14 -39.11 17.38 -7.46
N ALA A 15 -39.83 17.24 -6.34
CA ALA A 15 -39.26 16.75 -5.09
C ALA A 15 -38.69 15.34 -5.24
N PHE A 16 -39.36 14.48 -6.00
CA PHE A 16 -38.91 13.12 -6.24
C PHE A 16 -37.72 13.07 -7.20
N PHE A 17 -37.65 13.94 -8.21
CA PHE A 17 -36.44 14.18 -9.02
C PHE A 17 -35.24 14.53 -8.14
N VAL A 18 -35.40 15.52 -7.25
CA VAL A 18 -34.34 15.97 -6.34
C VAL A 18 -33.93 14.86 -5.37
N SER A 19 -34.90 14.07 -4.87
CA SER A 19 -34.62 12.88 -4.05
C SER A 19 -33.83 11.82 -4.81
N GLY A 20 -34.17 11.56 -6.08
CA GLY A 20 -33.44 10.61 -6.92
C GLY A 20 -32.00 11.05 -7.13
N ALA A 21 -31.79 12.34 -7.43
CA ALA A 21 -30.46 12.92 -7.53
C ALA A 21 -29.68 12.78 -6.23
N ALA A 22 -30.24 13.23 -5.11
CA ALA A 22 -29.59 13.13 -3.81
C ALA A 22 -29.28 11.67 -3.43
N GLY A 23 -30.14 10.73 -3.82
CA GLY A 23 -29.95 9.33 -3.49
C GLY A 23 -28.71 8.72 -4.15
N LEU A 24 -28.53 8.96 -5.44
CA LEU A 24 -27.35 8.48 -6.17
C LEU A 24 -26.09 9.30 -5.85
N MET A 25 -26.24 10.58 -5.49
CA MET A 25 -25.12 11.35 -4.95
C MET A 25 -24.60 10.72 -3.65
N TYR A 26 -25.48 10.36 -2.71
CA TYR A 26 -25.07 9.67 -1.48
C TYR A 26 -24.41 8.32 -1.75
N GLU A 27 -24.94 7.53 -2.67
CA GLU A 27 -24.34 6.24 -3.04
C GLU A 27 -22.87 6.42 -3.45
N ILE A 28 -22.57 7.39 -4.32
CA ILE A 28 -21.21 7.68 -4.77
C ILE A 28 -20.34 8.26 -3.65
N ILE A 29 -20.86 9.22 -2.87
CA ILE A 29 -20.09 9.87 -1.81
C ILE A 29 -19.73 8.87 -0.70
N TRP A 30 -20.70 8.07 -0.25
CA TRP A 30 -20.46 7.04 0.76
C TRP A 30 -19.54 5.94 0.22
N PHE A 31 -19.61 5.64 -1.08
CA PHE A 31 -18.66 4.76 -1.75
C PHE A 31 -17.22 5.24 -1.59
N ARG A 32 -16.95 6.52 -1.86
CA ARG A 32 -15.60 7.10 -1.66
C ARG A 32 -15.11 6.99 -0.21
N TYR A 33 -15.94 7.37 0.76
CA TYR A 33 -15.57 7.26 2.18
C TYR A 33 -15.24 5.81 2.60
N LEU A 34 -16.04 4.85 2.16
CA LEU A 34 -15.89 3.46 2.56
C LEU A 34 -14.71 2.77 1.84
N GLN A 35 -14.35 3.21 0.63
CA GLN A 35 -13.14 2.74 -0.06
C GLN A 35 -11.85 3.08 0.72
N MET A 36 -11.75 4.26 1.32
CA MET A 36 -10.61 4.66 2.16
C MET A 36 -10.41 3.75 3.38
N ILE A 37 -11.49 3.15 3.91
CA ILE A 37 -11.45 2.35 5.15
C ILE A 37 -11.26 0.87 4.85
N PHE A 38 -12.09 0.35 3.94
CA PHE A 38 -12.21 -1.09 3.70
C PHE A 38 -11.35 -1.55 2.52
N GLY A 39 -10.67 -0.61 1.87
CA GLY A 39 -9.81 -0.81 0.71
C GLY A 39 -10.56 -0.72 -0.61
N THR A 40 -9.81 -0.38 -1.65
CA THR A 40 -10.26 -0.30 -3.04
C THR A 40 -10.29 -1.68 -3.68
N THR A 41 -11.16 -2.59 -3.23
CA THR A 41 -11.28 -3.96 -3.80
C THR A 41 -12.65 -4.17 -4.45
N VAL A 42 -12.74 -5.10 -5.40
CA VAL A 42 -14.02 -5.54 -6.01
C VAL A 42 -15.02 -6.07 -4.97
N TYR A 43 -14.53 -6.70 -3.89
CA TYR A 43 -15.38 -7.19 -2.79
C TYR A 43 -15.98 -6.05 -1.97
N ALA A 44 -15.23 -4.98 -1.72
CA ALA A 44 -15.74 -3.80 -1.02
C ALA A 44 -16.85 -3.11 -1.83
N ALA A 45 -16.65 -2.95 -3.14
CA ALA A 45 -17.65 -2.41 -4.05
C ALA A 45 -18.92 -3.27 -4.10
N SER A 46 -18.77 -4.58 -4.27
CA SER A 46 -19.90 -5.52 -4.31
C SER A 46 -20.69 -5.54 -3.00
N THR A 47 -19.98 -5.44 -1.87
CA THR A 47 -20.57 -5.37 -0.53
C THR A 47 -21.45 -4.14 -0.36
N MET A 48 -20.94 -2.97 -0.74
CA MET A 48 -21.70 -1.72 -0.66
C MET A 48 -22.96 -1.80 -1.53
N LEU A 49 -22.81 -2.19 -2.79
CA LEU A 49 -23.93 -2.27 -3.72
C LEU A 49 -25.00 -3.24 -3.20
N THR A 50 -24.57 -4.38 -2.65
CA THR A 50 -25.47 -5.36 -2.02
C THR A 50 -26.26 -4.74 -0.86
N ALA A 51 -25.59 -4.03 0.06
CA ALA A 51 -26.24 -3.36 1.19
C ALA A 51 -27.23 -2.29 0.72
N PHE A 52 -26.86 -1.51 -0.30
CA PHE A 52 -27.69 -0.45 -0.86
C PHE A 52 -28.95 -1.02 -1.51
N MET A 53 -28.80 -2.02 -2.38
CA MET A 53 -29.93 -2.68 -3.05
C MET A 53 -30.83 -3.41 -2.05
N ALA A 54 -30.26 -4.07 -1.04
CA ALA A 54 -31.03 -4.75 0.01
C ALA A 54 -31.89 -3.77 0.81
N GLY A 55 -31.35 -2.60 1.15
CA GLY A 55 -32.13 -1.55 1.83
C GLY A 55 -33.21 -0.96 0.95
N LEU A 56 -32.91 -0.64 -0.31
CA LEU A 56 -33.92 -0.16 -1.26
C LEU A 56 -35.10 -1.15 -1.36
N ALA A 57 -34.78 -2.44 -1.52
CA ALA A 57 -35.77 -3.51 -1.59
C ALA A 57 -36.57 -3.63 -0.28
N LEU A 58 -35.91 -3.60 0.88
CA LEU A 58 -36.55 -3.67 2.19
C LEU A 58 -37.50 -2.49 2.40
N GLY A 59 -37.08 -1.27 2.07
CA GLY A 59 -37.87 -0.05 2.17
C GLY A 59 -39.12 -0.08 1.28
N SER A 60 -38.93 -0.44 0.02
CA SER A 60 -40.03 -0.60 -0.94
C SER A 60 -41.03 -1.67 -0.49
N TRP A 61 -40.54 -2.80 0.03
CA TRP A 61 -41.38 -3.89 0.53
C TRP A 61 -42.18 -3.51 1.78
N LEU A 62 -41.50 -2.95 2.80
CA LEU A 62 -42.14 -2.53 4.05
C LEU A 62 -43.23 -1.50 3.78
N VAL A 63 -42.90 -0.43 3.06
CA VAL A 63 -43.87 0.64 2.82
C VAL A 63 -44.94 0.21 1.82
N GLY A 64 -44.60 -0.53 0.76
CA GLY A 64 -45.60 -1.08 -0.16
C GLY A 64 -46.65 -1.94 0.55
N ARG A 65 -46.27 -2.71 1.58
CA ARG A 65 -47.19 -3.56 2.34
C ARG A 65 -48.05 -2.80 3.36
N TYR A 66 -47.51 -1.75 3.98
CA TYR A 66 -48.15 -1.07 5.12
C TYR A 66 -48.69 0.32 4.82
N ALA A 67 -48.33 0.94 3.70
CA ALA A 67 -48.75 2.30 3.35
C ALA A 67 -50.27 2.44 3.28
N ASP A 68 -50.99 1.42 2.81
CA ASP A 68 -52.45 1.43 2.69
C ASP A 68 -53.18 1.38 4.02
N LYS A 69 -52.59 0.76 5.02
CA LYS A 69 -53.24 0.55 6.32
C LYS A 69 -52.86 1.60 7.35
N ARG A 70 -51.64 2.15 7.29
CA ARG A 70 -51.09 2.98 8.39
C ARG A 70 -50.71 4.40 7.98
N ILE A 71 -50.50 4.70 6.70
CA ILE A 71 -50.00 6.00 6.26
C ILE A 71 -51.15 6.85 5.70
N LYS A 72 -51.63 7.79 6.51
CA LYS A 72 -52.73 8.70 6.15
C LYS A 72 -52.33 9.78 5.14
N ASN A 73 -51.11 10.29 5.23
CA ASN A 73 -50.57 11.27 4.29
C ASN A 73 -49.19 10.81 3.77
N PRO A 74 -49.16 10.14 2.60
CA PRO A 74 -47.93 9.63 2.00
C PRO A 74 -46.92 10.73 1.61
N ALA A 75 -47.39 11.92 1.23
CA ALA A 75 -46.52 13.04 0.88
C ALA A 75 -45.75 13.58 2.10
N VAL A 76 -46.43 13.70 3.25
CA VAL A 76 -45.78 14.10 4.51
C VAL A 76 -44.83 12.99 5.01
N ALA A 77 -45.20 11.72 4.85
CA ALA A 77 -44.30 10.60 5.17
C ALA A 77 -43.03 10.61 4.31
N PHE A 78 -43.16 10.92 3.02
CA PHE A 78 -42.02 11.13 2.13
C PHE A 78 -41.10 12.24 2.65
N SER A 79 -41.64 13.38 3.06
CA SER A 79 -40.85 14.47 3.64
C SER A 79 -40.10 14.04 4.91
N TYR A 80 -40.70 13.20 5.76
CA TYR A 80 -39.98 12.65 6.92
C TYR A 80 -38.82 11.74 6.51
N CYS A 81 -39.01 10.88 5.49
CA CYS A 81 -37.91 10.08 4.94
C CYS A 81 -36.77 11.00 4.45
N GLN A 82 -37.08 12.05 3.69
CA GLN A 82 -36.07 13.00 3.21
C GLN A 82 -35.30 13.68 4.34
N LEU A 83 -36.00 14.17 5.37
CA LEU A 83 -35.34 14.81 6.52
C LEU A 83 -34.42 13.82 7.25
N LEU A 84 -34.90 12.59 7.49
CA LEU A 84 -34.12 11.57 8.17
C LEU A 84 -32.90 11.12 7.35
N ILE A 85 -33.04 10.97 6.03
CA ILE A 85 -31.92 10.64 5.14
C ILE A 85 -30.86 11.75 5.19
N GLY A 86 -31.28 13.02 5.09
CA GLY A 86 -30.36 14.16 5.12
C GLY A 86 -29.64 14.32 6.46
N ILE A 87 -30.37 14.20 7.58
CA ILE A 87 -29.79 14.20 8.94
C ILE A 87 -28.81 13.03 9.11
N TYR A 88 -29.19 11.83 8.64
CA TYR A 88 -28.34 10.65 8.70
C TYR A 88 -27.07 10.86 7.86
N GLY A 89 -27.18 11.43 6.66
CA GLY A 89 -26.06 11.74 5.79
C GLY A 89 -25.03 12.65 6.45
N ILE A 90 -25.46 13.71 7.17
CA ILE A 90 -24.55 14.57 7.94
C ILE A 90 -23.99 13.81 9.16
N GLY A 91 -24.83 13.06 9.86
CA GLY A 91 -24.40 12.25 11.01
C GLY A 91 -23.36 11.19 10.65
N LEU A 92 -23.41 10.67 9.42
CA LEU A 92 -22.41 9.72 8.91
C LEU A 92 -21.01 10.32 8.84
N ILE A 93 -20.84 11.64 8.69
CA ILE A 93 -19.49 12.26 8.72
C ILE A 93 -18.81 11.95 10.06
N PHE A 94 -19.55 12.07 11.17
CA PHE A 94 -19.04 11.71 12.49
C PHE A 94 -18.73 10.21 12.59
N VAL A 95 -19.61 9.36 12.07
CA VAL A 95 -19.40 7.90 12.08
C VAL A 95 -18.17 7.51 11.24
N PHE A 96 -17.99 8.12 10.07
CA PHE A 96 -16.84 7.87 9.20
C PHE A 96 -15.52 8.17 9.90
N ASN A 97 -15.42 9.24 10.69
CA ASN A 97 -14.22 9.52 11.49
C ASN A 97 -13.90 8.40 12.52
N MET A 98 -14.91 7.66 12.97
CA MET A 98 -14.74 6.55 13.93
C MET A 98 -14.50 5.20 13.25
N LEU A 99 -14.85 5.03 11.98
CA LEU A 99 -14.73 3.75 11.28
C LEU A 99 -13.28 3.23 11.15
N PRO A 100 -12.24 4.06 10.97
CA PRO A 100 -10.86 3.60 11.02
C PRO A 100 -10.51 2.81 12.28
N MET A 101 -10.94 3.30 13.46
CA MET A 101 -10.78 2.61 14.73
C MET A 101 -11.46 1.23 14.70
N VAL A 102 -12.70 1.16 14.18
CA VAL A 102 -13.43 -0.10 14.04
C VAL A 102 -12.68 -1.07 13.11
N SER A 103 -12.15 -0.58 11.98
CA SER A 103 -11.40 -1.39 11.02
C SER A 103 -10.15 -2.00 11.65
N ILE A 104 -9.38 -1.22 12.39
CA ILE A 104 -8.15 -1.66 13.08
C ILE A 104 -8.49 -2.67 14.18
N VAL A 105 -9.54 -2.44 14.98
CA VAL A 105 -9.98 -3.42 15.99
C VAL A 105 -10.41 -4.74 15.34
N LEU A 106 -11.21 -4.67 14.28
CA LEU A 106 -11.61 -5.87 13.53
C LEU A 106 -10.41 -6.60 12.93
N GLN A 107 -9.42 -5.87 12.44
CA GLN A 107 -8.18 -6.45 11.92
C GLN A 107 -7.35 -7.10 13.03
N GLY A 108 -7.23 -6.48 14.19
CA GLY A 108 -6.51 -7.05 15.34
C GLY A 108 -7.16 -8.34 15.87
N ILE A 109 -8.50 -8.41 15.88
CA ILE A 109 -9.23 -9.58 16.39
C ILE A 109 -9.36 -10.69 15.34
N LEU A 110 -9.65 -10.34 14.09
CA LEU A 110 -10.06 -11.29 13.03
C LEU A 110 -9.09 -11.35 11.85
N GLY A 111 -8.02 -10.56 11.81
CA GLY A 111 -7.15 -10.39 10.64
C GLY A 111 -6.47 -11.68 10.16
N GLY A 112 -6.27 -12.66 11.05
CA GLY A 112 -5.77 -13.99 10.67
C GLY A 112 -6.80 -14.91 9.99
N GLN A 113 -8.06 -14.48 9.86
CA GLN A 113 -9.17 -15.28 9.33
C GLN A 113 -9.93 -14.51 8.25
N PHE A 114 -9.49 -14.63 6.99
CA PHE A 114 -10.03 -13.87 5.86
C PHE A 114 -11.57 -13.86 5.80
N PHE A 115 -12.20 -15.03 5.92
CA PHE A 115 -13.65 -15.15 5.80
C PHE A 115 -14.39 -14.41 6.92
N LEU A 116 -13.96 -14.58 8.18
CA LEU A 116 -14.58 -13.90 9.31
C LEU A 116 -14.35 -12.40 9.27
N TYR A 117 -13.14 -11.95 8.94
CA TYR A 117 -12.84 -10.53 8.80
C TYR A 117 -13.67 -9.90 7.67
N SER A 118 -13.80 -10.58 6.53
CA SER A 118 -14.63 -10.12 5.40
C SER A 118 -16.12 -10.09 5.75
N LEU A 119 -16.61 -11.09 6.48
CA LEU A 119 -18.00 -11.12 6.96
C LEU A 119 -18.27 -10.01 7.99
N ALA A 120 -17.35 -9.75 8.91
CA ALA A 120 -17.47 -8.67 9.89
C ALA A 120 -17.47 -7.29 9.22
N ARG A 121 -16.59 -7.07 8.22
CA ARG A 121 -16.60 -5.86 7.38
C ARG A 121 -17.92 -5.69 6.64
N PHE A 122 -18.40 -6.76 6.00
CA PHE A 122 -19.70 -6.77 5.33
C PHE A 122 -20.82 -6.40 6.29
N ALA A 123 -20.88 -7.03 7.46
CA ALA A 123 -21.90 -6.74 8.47
C ALA A 123 -21.82 -5.29 8.96
N ALA A 124 -20.64 -4.74 9.19
CA ALA A 124 -20.46 -3.35 9.59
C ALA A 124 -20.98 -2.36 8.54
N ILE A 125 -20.59 -2.54 7.26
CA ILE A 125 -21.07 -1.70 6.15
C ILE A 125 -22.57 -1.88 5.96
N PHE A 126 -23.06 -3.11 6.01
CA PHE A 126 -24.48 -3.41 5.85
C PHE A 126 -25.32 -2.74 6.94
N LEU A 127 -24.95 -2.88 8.22
CA LEU A 127 -25.64 -2.26 9.34
C LEU A 127 -25.60 -0.73 9.28
N LEU A 128 -24.51 -0.16 8.79
CA LEU A 128 -24.38 1.28 8.57
C LEU A 128 -25.33 1.77 7.47
N LEU A 129 -25.37 1.08 6.33
CA LEU A 129 -26.11 1.56 5.16
C LEU A 129 -27.58 1.14 5.13
N ILE A 130 -27.98 0.05 5.83
CA ILE A 130 -29.34 -0.49 5.72
C ILE A 130 -30.42 0.51 6.14
N PHE A 131 -30.16 1.32 7.17
CA PHE A 131 -31.12 2.29 7.67
C PHE A 131 -31.45 3.39 6.65
N PRO A 132 -30.49 4.21 6.18
CA PRO A 132 -30.80 5.26 5.21
C PRO A 132 -31.30 4.71 3.88
N THR A 133 -30.76 3.58 3.42
CA THR A 133 -31.16 2.97 2.13
C THR A 133 -32.57 2.38 2.20
N THR A 134 -33.01 1.88 3.36
CA THR A 134 -34.42 1.53 3.60
C THR A 134 -35.33 2.75 3.52
N LEU A 135 -34.93 3.89 4.08
CA LEU A 135 -35.69 5.14 3.96
C LEU A 135 -35.74 5.61 2.50
N MET A 136 -34.66 5.47 1.75
CA MET A 136 -34.62 5.79 0.31
C MET A 136 -35.54 4.86 -0.48
N GLY A 137 -35.51 3.55 -0.20
CA GLY A 137 -36.40 2.56 -0.82
C GLY A 137 -37.89 2.79 -0.54
N ALA A 138 -38.21 3.36 0.62
CA ALA A 138 -39.57 3.73 0.99
C ALA A 138 -40.13 4.91 0.18
N THR A 139 -39.28 5.75 -0.41
CA THR A 139 -39.73 6.99 -1.08
C THR A 139 -40.61 6.73 -2.30
N PHE A 140 -40.26 5.72 -3.12
CA PHE A 140 -41.02 5.37 -4.33
C PHE A 140 -42.48 5.00 -4.04
N PRO A 141 -42.80 4.00 -3.18
CA PRO A 141 -44.20 3.66 -2.90
C PRO A 141 -44.98 4.81 -2.24
N LEU A 142 -44.33 5.68 -1.47
CA LEU A 142 -44.98 6.87 -0.89
C LEU A 142 -45.40 7.87 -1.95
N ILE A 143 -44.50 8.18 -2.89
CA ILE A 143 -44.75 9.13 -3.97
C ILE A 143 -45.75 8.55 -4.98
N ALA A 144 -45.59 7.28 -5.35
CA ALA A 144 -46.53 6.56 -6.20
C ALA A 144 -47.95 6.69 -5.64
N LYS A 145 -48.13 6.47 -4.34
CA LYS A 145 -49.44 6.60 -3.67
C LYS A 145 -49.91 8.06 -3.56
N ALA A 146 -49.02 9.02 -3.34
CA ALA A 146 -49.38 10.44 -3.25
C ALA A 146 -49.82 11.01 -4.62
N TYR A 147 -49.21 10.53 -5.70
CA TYR A 147 -49.35 11.03 -7.06
C TYR A 147 -50.44 10.28 -7.85
N ALA A 148 -50.39 8.94 -7.88
CA ALA A 148 -51.33 8.12 -8.65
C ALA A 148 -52.64 7.89 -7.89
N LYS A 149 -53.64 8.75 -8.15
CA LYS A 149 -54.95 8.72 -7.46
C LYS A 149 -56.07 8.05 -8.25
N LYS A 150 -55.93 7.92 -9.57
CA LYS A 150 -56.95 7.35 -10.47
C LYS A 150 -56.47 6.02 -11.04
N MET A 151 -57.35 5.01 -11.02
CA MET A 151 -57.01 3.67 -11.51
C MET A 151 -56.80 3.64 -13.04
N ASP A 152 -57.53 4.47 -13.79
CA ASP A 152 -57.45 4.49 -15.26
C ASP A 152 -56.11 5.07 -15.79
N GLU A 153 -55.44 5.90 -14.99
CA GLU A 153 -54.15 6.54 -15.34
C GLU A 153 -52.97 5.90 -14.60
N LEU A 154 -53.21 4.86 -13.79
CA LEU A 154 -52.24 4.29 -12.86
C LEU A 154 -50.93 3.91 -13.55
N GLY A 155 -50.99 3.25 -14.72
CA GLY A 155 -49.79 2.87 -15.47
C GLY A 155 -48.95 4.07 -15.90
N LYS A 156 -49.61 5.13 -16.41
CA LYS A 156 -48.95 6.37 -16.84
C LYS A 156 -48.36 7.14 -15.66
N ASP A 157 -49.09 7.20 -14.56
CA ASP A 157 -48.66 7.91 -13.36
C ASP A 157 -47.46 7.25 -12.69
N ILE A 158 -47.46 5.91 -12.59
CA ILE A 158 -46.32 5.15 -12.09
C ILE A 158 -45.11 5.30 -13.02
N ALA A 159 -45.32 5.26 -14.34
CA ALA A 159 -44.25 5.49 -15.32
C ALA A 159 -43.62 6.88 -15.17
N ASN A 160 -44.43 7.94 -15.00
CA ASN A 160 -43.95 9.31 -14.79
C ASN A 160 -43.14 9.44 -13.50
N VAL A 161 -43.62 8.86 -12.40
CA VAL A 161 -42.92 8.86 -11.11
C VAL A 161 -41.57 8.17 -11.25
N TYR A 162 -41.54 7.01 -11.89
CA TYR A 162 -40.30 6.25 -12.13
C TYR A 162 -39.32 7.03 -13.02
N SER A 163 -39.77 7.55 -14.17
CA SER A 163 -38.91 8.25 -15.13
C SER A 163 -38.27 9.50 -14.53
N VAL A 164 -39.04 10.27 -13.75
CA VAL A 164 -38.55 11.51 -13.13
C VAL A 164 -37.48 11.22 -12.08
N ASN A 165 -37.67 10.18 -11.25
CA ASN A 165 -36.66 9.77 -10.29
C ASN A 165 -35.39 9.23 -10.97
N SER A 166 -35.55 8.40 -12.00
CA SER A 166 -34.41 7.88 -12.77
C SER A 166 -33.62 9.00 -13.45
N MET A 167 -34.29 10.02 -13.99
CA MET A 167 -33.61 11.19 -14.56
C MET A 167 -32.84 11.98 -13.49
N GLY A 168 -33.44 12.17 -12.31
CA GLY A 168 -32.76 12.77 -11.16
C GLY A 168 -31.54 11.96 -10.75
N ALA A 169 -31.68 10.64 -10.63
CA ALA A 169 -30.62 9.70 -10.29
C ALA A 169 -29.44 9.77 -11.27
N ILE A 170 -29.69 9.77 -12.59
CA ILE A 170 -28.65 9.90 -13.62
C ILE A 170 -27.89 11.24 -13.48
N ILE A 171 -28.61 12.35 -13.30
CA ILE A 171 -27.99 13.67 -13.13
C ILE A 171 -27.20 13.72 -11.83
N GLY A 172 -27.74 13.17 -10.74
CA GLY A 172 -27.08 13.09 -9.44
C GLY A 172 -25.81 12.25 -9.47
N SER A 173 -25.85 11.07 -10.09
CA SER A 173 -24.67 10.19 -10.20
C SER A 173 -23.56 10.83 -11.03
N PHE A 174 -23.92 11.45 -12.16
CA PHE A 174 -22.97 12.16 -13.00
C PHE A 174 -22.39 13.37 -12.27
N ALA A 175 -23.23 14.19 -11.64
CA ALA A 175 -22.78 15.38 -10.94
C ALA A 175 -21.89 15.04 -9.74
N ALA A 176 -22.24 14.05 -8.92
CA ALA A 176 -21.44 13.67 -7.75
C ALA A 176 -20.02 13.27 -8.14
N GLY A 177 -19.87 12.30 -9.06
CA GLY A 177 -18.56 11.74 -9.41
C GLY A 177 -17.65 12.69 -10.18
N PHE A 178 -18.20 13.50 -11.09
CA PHE A 178 -17.40 14.29 -12.03
C PHE A 178 -17.33 15.79 -11.72
N LEU A 179 -18.26 16.33 -10.92
CA LEU A 179 -18.34 17.77 -10.66
C LEU A 179 -18.28 18.09 -9.18
N VAL A 180 -19.17 17.54 -8.37
CA VAL A 180 -19.35 17.96 -6.97
C VAL A 180 -18.16 17.51 -6.12
N ILE A 181 -17.80 16.22 -6.13
CA ILE A 181 -16.68 15.73 -5.31
C ILE A 181 -15.36 16.41 -5.70
N PRO A 182 -14.95 16.48 -6.98
CA PRO A 182 -13.68 17.11 -7.34
C PRO A 182 -13.61 18.62 -7.08
N LEU A 183 -14.74 19.33 -7.13
CA LEU A 183 -14.75 20.80 -6.99
C LEU A 183 -14.88 21.28 -5.54
N ILE A 184 -15.66 20.58 -4.71
CA ILE A 184 -15.95 21.03 -3.34
C ILE A 184 -15.53 20.02 -2.26
N GLY A 185 -15.00 18.85 -2.66
CA GLY A 185 -14.56 17.78 -1.75
C GLY A 185 -15.71 16.94 -1.21
N MET A 186 -15.37 15.79 -0.60
CA MET A 186 -16.36 14.82 -0.12
C MET A 186 -17.30 15.39 0.97
N GLN A 187 -16.77 16.12 1.95
CA GLN A 187 -17.60 16.65 3.05
C GLN A 187 -18.66 17.63 2.54
N ASN A 188 -18.27 18.61 1.72
CA ASN A 188 -19.23 19.59 1.19
C ASN A 188 -20.20 18.93 0.21
N SER A 189 -19.80 17.84 -0.46
CA SER A 189 -20.71 17.02 -1.27
C SER A 189 -21.82 16.40 -0.42
N VAL A 190 -21.51 15.91 0.80
CA VAL A 190 -22.53 15.43 1.75
C VAL A 190 -23.48 16.56 2.15
N LEU A 191 -22.96 17.75 2.47
CA LEU A 191 -23.77 18.90 2.90
C LEU A 191 -24.67 19.43 1.78
N LEU A 192 -24.16 19.48 0.55
CA LEU A 192 -24.95 19.80 -0.64
C LEU A 192 -26.07 18.78 -0.83
N THR A 193 -25.74 17.49 -0.76
CA THR A 193 -26.72 16.41 -0.92
C THR A 193 -27.80 16.47 0.15
N ALA A 194 -27.42 16.69 1.41
CA ALA A 194 -28.35 16.88 2.52
C ALA A 194 -29.24 18.12 2.29
N SER A 195 -28.68 19.21 1.78
CA SER A 195 -29.45 20.40 1.42
C SER A 195 -30.51 20.12 0.34
N LEU A 196 -30.23 19.21 -0.61
CA LEU A 196 -31.20 18.73 -1.59
C LEU A 196 -32.34 17.93 -0.93
N ASN A 197 -32.04 17.08 0.04
CA ASN A 197 -33.09 16.40 0.80
C ASN A 197 -33.94 17.37 1.62
N LEU A 198 -33.32 18.38 2.25
CA LEU A 198 -34.04 19.42 2.98
C LEU A 198 -34.97 20.21 2.05
N LEU A 199 -34.48 20.56 0.85
CA LEU A 199 -35.29 21.20 -0.19
C LEU A 199 -36.47 20.32 -0.59
N SER A 200 -36.22 19.04 -0.91
CA SER A 200 -37.25 18.07 -1.30
C SER A 200 -38.33 17.90 -0.21
N ALA A 201 -37.91 17.78 1.05
CA ALA A 201 -38.81 17.71 2.19
C ALA A 201 -39.66 18.98 2.34
N GLY A 202 -39.00 20.16 2.30
CA GLY A 202 -39.60 21.46 2.53
C GLY A 202 -40.67 21.82 1.50
N ILE A 203 -40.38 21.65 0.20
CA ILE A 203 -41.34 21.99 -0.86
C ILE A 203 -42.60 21.13 -0.79
N VAL A 204 -42.47 19.84 -0.42
CA VAL A 204 -43.62 18.95 -0.25
C VAL A 204 -44.44 19.35 0.98
N LEU A 205 -43.80 19.65 2.12
CA LEU A 205 -44.52 20.08 3.32
C LEU A 205 -45.24 21.43 3.16
N LEU A 206 -44.66 22.36 2.37
CA LEU A 206 -45.29 23.63 2.01
C LEU A 206 -46.50 23.49 1.08
N SER A 207 -46.60 22.35 0.38
CA SER A 207 -47.74 21.99 -0.49
C SER A 207 -48.85 21.23 0.26
N GLN A 208 -48.69 21.03 1.57
CA GLN A 208 -49.62 20.27 2.42
C GLN A 208 -50.07 21.10 3.63
N LYS A 209 -51.25 20.76 4.18
CA LYS A 209 -51.71 21.31 5.47
C LYS A 209 -50.92 20.70 6.64
N THR A 210 -49.69 21.16 6.80
CA THR A 210 -48.71 20.64 7.76
C THR A 210 -48.81 21.36 9.10
N ASN A 211 -48.77 20.61 10.21
CA ASN A 211 -48.61 21.20 11.54
C ASN A 211 -47.13 21.50 11.79
N TRP A 212 -46.73 22.75 11.52
CA TRP A 212 -45.35 23.22 11.64
C TRP A 212 -44.74 23.01 13.03
N LYS A 213 -45.55 23.02 14.10
CA LYS A 213 -45.03 22.74 15.46
C LYS A 213 -44.46 21.33 15.62
N LYS A 214 -44.93 20.37 14.81
CA LYS A 214 -44.45 18.97 14.83
C LYS A 214 -43.21 18.74 13.97
N VAL A 215 -43.00 19.55 12.92
CA VAL A 215 -41.88 19.39 11.97
C VAL A 215 -40.75 20.38 12.23
N ALA A 216 -41.03 21.55 12.81
CA ALA A 216 -40.05 22.59 13.07
C ALA A 216 -38.83 22.10 13.86
N PRO A 217 -38.96 21.25 14.91
CA PRO A 217 -37.77 20.73 15.61
C PRO A 217 -36.81 19.97 14.69
N ALA A 218 -37.33 19.15 13.77
CA ALA A 218 -36.51 18.39 12.83
C ALA A 218 -35.79 19.33 11.84
N PHE A 219 -36.46 20.38 11.35
CA PHE A 219 -35.84 21.39 10.49
C PHE A 219 -34.78 22.21 11.23
N ILE A 220 -35.01 22.57 12.50
CA ILE A 220 -34.04 23.30 13.32
C ILE A 220 -32.80 22.42 13.55
N ILE A 221 -32.98 21.15 13.94
CA ILE A 221 -31.85 20.22 14.12
C ILE A 221 -31.09 20.05 12.82
N PHE A 222 -31.78 19.82 11.70
CA PHE A 222 -31.15 19.68 10.39
C PHE A 222 -30.38 20.97 10.02
N PHE A 223 -31.01 22.14 10.17
CA PHE A 223 -30.34 23.41 9.89
C PHE A 223 -29.11 23.63 10.76
N LEU A 224 -29.18 23.32 12.05
CA LEU A 224 -28.03 23.38 12.95
C LEU A 224 -26.91 22.42 12.51
N LEU A 225 -27.24 21.21 12.09
CA LEU A 225 -26.27 20.24 11.56
C LEU A 225 -25.65 20.70 10.22
N LEU A 226 -26.38 21.46 9.40
CA LEU A 226 -25.85 22.03 8.16
C LEU A 226 -24.90 23.21 8.44
N VAL A 227 -25.21 24.04 9.43
CA VAL A 227 -24.39 25.21 9.80
C VAL A 227 -23.17 24.79 10.63
N PHE A 228 -23.33 23.78 11.49
CA PHE A 228 -22.29 23.24 12.35
C PHE A 228 -22.10 21.74 12.11
N PRO A 229 -21.65 21.34 10.90
CA PRO A 229 -21.46 19.93 10.60
C PRO A 229 -20.26 19.38 11.39
N PRO A 230 -20.28 18.07 11.73
CA PRO A 230 -19.07 17.37 12.12
C PRO A 230 -17.98 17.59 11.06
N GLN A 231 -16.75 17.84 11.49
CA GLN A 231 -15.63 18.00 10.57
C GLN A 231 -15.06 16.64 10.21
N PHE A 232 -14.88 16.38 8.93
CA PHE A 232 -14.17 15.22 8.44
C PHE A 232 -12.68 15.36 8.76
N GLU A 233 -12.08 14.31 9.31
CA GLU A 233 -10.67 14.26 9.67
C GLU A 233 -9.92 13.31 8.74
N PRO A 234 -9.38 13.78 7.59
CA PRO A 234 -8.70 12.92 6.61
C PRO A 234 -7.48 12.18 7.20
N GLN A 235 -6.82 12.79 8.19
CA GLN A 235 -5.76 12.21 9.01
C GLN A 235 -6.10 10.84 9.62
N ASN A 236 -7.38 10.55 9.87
CA ASN A 236 -7.80 9.26 10.43
C ASN A 236 -7.68 8.10 9.44
N PHE A 237 -7.51 8.40 8.15
CA PHE A 237 -7.54 7.42 7.06
C PHE A 237 -6.14 7.16 6.49
N LEU A 238 -5.14 7.91 6.95
CA LEU A 238 -3.78 7.83 6.44
C LEU A 238 -3.09 6.57 6.99
N SER A 239 -2.46 5.82 6.11
CA SER A 239 -1.63 4.64 6.41
C SER A 239 -2.34 3.51 7.17
N LEU A 240 -3.68 3.43 7.16
CA LEU A 240 -4.44 2.41 7.90
C LEU A 240 -3.98 0.98 7.65
N GLN A 241 -3.50 0.74 6.44
CA GLN A 241 -3.03 -0.54 5.96
C GLN A 241 -1.75 -1.04 6.64
N ARG A 242 -0.96 -0.15 7.25
CA ARG A 242 0.37 -0.45 7.82
C ARG A 242 0.37 -0.53 9.36
N VAL A 243 -0.80 -0.52 10.00
CA VAL A 243 -0.89 -0.41 11.45
C VAL A 243 -1.46 -1.68 12.09
N PRO A 244 -0.72 -2.35 13.00
CA PRO A 244 -1.15 -3.61 13.60
C PRO A 244 -2.14 -3.47 14.77
N GLY A 245 -2.34 -2.26 15.30
CA GLY A 245 -3.15 -2.04 16.49
C GLY A 245 -3.51 -0.57 16.75
N LEU A 246 -4.48 -0.35 17.66
CA LEU A 246 -5.00 0.98 17.97
C LEU A 246 -3.95 1.93 18.54
N GLU A 247 -3.07 1.44 19.41
CA GLU A 247 -2.03 2.26 20.02
C GLU A 247 -1.04 2.78 18.97
N GLN A 248 -0.60 1.90 18.05
CA GLN A 248 0.27 2.29 16.94
C GLN A 248 -0.44 3.26 15.98
N TRP A 249 -1.75 3.16 15.83
CA TRP A 249 -2.53 4.06 14.97
C TRP A 249 -2.63 5.45 15.58
N GLU A 250 -2.95 5.55 16.86
CA GLU A 250 -2.98 6.84 17.57
C GLU A 250 -1.61 7.50 17.57
N GLN A 251 -0.55 6.73 17.82
CA GLN A 251 0.82 7.23 17.72
C GLN A 251 1.12 7.71 16.30
N GLN A 252 0.85 6.94 15.25
CA GLN A 252 1.10 7.38 13.88
C GLN A 252 0.29 8.63 13.51
N LYS A 253 -0.98 8.72 13.90
CA LYS A 253 -1.84 9.88 13.67
C LYS A 253 -1.25 11.16 14.28
N VAL A 254 -0.76 11.09 15.52
CA VAL A 254 -0.13 12.25 16.20
C VAL A 254 1.20 12.63 15.55
N LYS A 255 1.87 11.65 14.94
CA LYS A 255 3.21 11.78 14.40
C LYS A 255 3.24 12.28 12.95
N GLN A 256 2.14 12.22 12.20
CA GLN A 256 2.08 12.61 10.79
C GLN A 256 1.47 14.00 10.61
N GLU A 257 2.14 14.88 9.89
CA GLU A 257 1.58 16.17 9.47
C GLU A 257 1.00 16.04 8.06
N LEU A 258 -0.28 16.33 7.88
CA LEU A 258 -0.94 16.34 6.58
C LEU A 258 -0.62 17.65 5.86
N LEU A 259 0.20 17.57 4.81
CA LEU A 259 0.65 18.72 4.02
C LEU A 259 -0.30 19.05 2.87
N PHE A 260 -0.93 18.04 2.29
CA PHE A 260 -1.80 18.14 1.11
C PHE A 260 -2.92 17.09 1.18
N PHE A 261 -4.13 17.46 0.78
CA PHE A 261 -5.25 16.54 0.59
C PHE A 261 -6.17 17.10 -0.49
N GLU A 262 -6.38 16.34 -1.57
CA GLU A 262 -7.25 16.73 -2.66
C GLU A 262 -8.08 15.54 -3.16
N ASP A 263 -9.39 15.73 -3.27
CA ASP A 263 -10.30 14.77 -3.88
C ASP A 263 -10.32 14.93 -5.40
N SER A 264 -10.04 13.87 -6.15
CA SER A 264 -10.10 13.86 -7.62
C SER A 264 -11.16 12.89 -8.14
N ILE A 265 -11.40 12.92 -9.46
CA ILE A 265 -12.25 11.91 -10.14
C ILE A 265 -11.66 10.48 -10.02
N TYR A 266 -10.37 10.34 -9.77
CA TYR A 266 -9.67 9.05 -9.62
C TYR A 266 -9.48 8.62 -8.17
N GLY A 267 -9.93 9.44 -7.20
CA GLY A 267 -9.72 9.20 -5.78
C GLY A 267 -8.96 10.34 -5.10
N ASN A 268 -8.81 10.26 -3.78
CA ASN A 268 -8.04 11.25 -3.05
C ASN A 268 -6.52 11.00 -3.15
N VAL A 269 -5.78 12.11 -3.18
CA VAL A 269 -4.32 12.13 -3.04
C VAL A 269 -3.98 12.96 -1.81
N SER A 270 -3.03 12.46 -1.02
CA SER A 270 -2.51 13.18 0.13
C SER A 270 -0.99 13.15 0.20
N VAL A 271 -0.41 14.20 0.76
CA VAL A 271 1.02 14.26 1.11
C VAL A 271 1.13 14.41 2.62
N ILE A 272 1.95 13.57 3.24
CA ILE A 272 2.27 13.67 4.66
C ILE A 272 3.76 13.92 4.87
N HIS A 273 4.06 14.62 5.95
CA HIS A 273 5.38 14.62 6.56
C HIS A 273 5.45 13.49 7.60
N SER A 274 6.38 12.55 7.41
CA SER A 274 6.67 11.48 8.37
C SER A 274 7.70 11.92 9.41
N GLN A 275 7.63 11.43 10.65
CA GLN A 275 8.61 11.78 11.70
C GLN A 275 10.05 11.34 11.42
N GLY A 276 10.27 10.48 10.43
CA GLY A 276 11.62 10.17 9.93
C GLY A 276 12.26 11.31 9.14
N GLY A 277 11.60 12.47 9.02
CA GLY A 277 12.08 13.65 8.27
C GLY A 277 11.78 13.62 6.77
N GLY A 278 11.02 12.63 6.31
CA GLY A 278 10.69 12.41 4.90
C GLY A 278 9.23 12.70 4.56
N ARG A 279 8.93 12.81 3.26
CA ARG A 279 7.56 12.96 2.75
C ARG A 279 7.06 11.68 2.14
N ALA A 280 5.77 11.40 2.31
CA ALA A 280 5.09 10.30 1.63
C ALA A 280 3.86 10.82 0.88
N LEU A 281 3.67 10.30 -0.31
CA LEU A 281 2.56 10.56 -1.21
C LEU A 281 1.65 9.33 -1.21
N LEU A 282 0.37 9.57 -0.95
CA LEU A 282 -0.60 8.52 -0.71
C LEU A 282 -1.81 8.67 -1.63
N THR A 283 -2.28 7.53 -2.13
CA THR A 283 -3.55 7.39 -2.85
C THR A 283 -4.52 6.64 -1.95
N GLU A 284 -5.71 7.19 -1.68
CA GLU A 284 -6.73 6.54 -0.85
C GLU A 284 -6.19 6.10 0.53
N GLY A 285 -5.31 6.92 1.11
CA GLY A 285 -4.67 6.65 2.40
C GLY A 285 -3.56 5.60 2.38
N LYS A 286 -3.19 5.04 1.23
CA LYS A 286 -2.06 4.10 1.08
C LYS A 286 -0.85 4.82 0.46
N THR A 287 0.33 4.66 1.05
CA THR A 287 1.59 5.15 0.46
C THR A 287 1.89 4.43 -0.85
N ASP A 288 2.01 5.21 -1.92
CA ASP A 288 2.50 4.73 -3.23
C ASP A 288 3.92 5.24 -3.53
N ALA A 289 4.34 6.36 -2.93
CA ALA A 289 5.70 6.87 -3.06
C ALA A 289 6.15 7.60 -1.79
N SER A 290 7.45 7.58 -1.49
CA SER A 290 8.01 8.40 -0.41
C SER A 290 9.49 8.72 -0.62
N THR A 291 10.01 9.64 0.20
CA THR A 291 11.44 9.93 0.31
C THR A 291 12.16 8.95 1.25
N ASN A 292 11.50 7.87 1.69
CA ASN A 292 12.18 6.83 2.46
C ASN A 292 13.07 6.00 1.52
N MET A 293 14.25 5.61 2.02
CA MET A 293 15.23 4.84 1.25
C MET A 293 14.67 3.57 0.60
N GLY A 294 13.70 2.92 1.24
CA GLY A 294 13.00 1.77 0.68
C GLY A 294 12.32 2.09 -0.64
N ASP A 295 11.34 3.01 -0.58
CA ASP A 295 10.56 3.40 -1.75
C ASP A 295 11.44 4.10 -2.80
N MET A 296 12.41 4.92 -2.39
CA MET A 296 13.33 5.59 -3.33
C MET A 296 14.20 4.59 -4.12
N ARG A 297 14.63 3.48 -3.50
CA ARG A 297 15.36 2.42 -4.21
C ARG A 297 14.52 1.85 -5.35
N THR A 298 13.27 1.49 -5.08
CA THR A 298 12.37 0.94 -6.10
C THR A 298 12.13 1.96 -7.23
N GLN A 299 11.72 3.19 -6.89
CA GLN A 299 11.38 4.24 -7.86
C GLN A 299 12.57 4.60 -8.78
N LYS A 300 13.75 4.86 -8.21
CA LYS A 300 14.93 5.22 -9.02
C LYS A 300 15.44 4.04 -9.85
N MET A 301 15.42 2.81 -9.31
CA MET A 301 15.89 1.62 -10.04
C MET A 301 15.01 1.29 -11.26
N ILE A 302 13.71 1.61 -11.21
CA ILE A 302 12.81 1.44 -12.37
C ILE A 302 13.27 2.28 -13.57
N ALA A 303 13.90 3.44 -13.34
CA ALA A 303 14.53 4.20 -14.41
C ALA A 303 15.94 3.69 -14.75
N HIS A 304 16.80 3.47 -13.75
CA HIS A 304 18.21 3.15 -14.00
C HIS A 304 18.40 1.81 -14.71
N ILE A 305 17.70 0.76 -14.29
CA ILE A 305 17.89 -0.60 -14.83
C ILE A 305 17.71 -0.64 -16.35
N PRO A 306 16.54 -0.27 -16.92
CA PRO A 306 16.34 -0.42 -18.36
C PRO A 306 17.27 0.51 -19.15
N ILE A 307 17.56 1.72 -18.66
CA ILE A 307 18.45 2.68 -19.33
C ILE A 307 19.90 2.15 -19.36
N LEU A 308 20.37 1.56 -18.27
CA LEU A 308 21.71 0.96 -18.21
C LEU A 308 21.84 -0.29 -19.08
N LEU A 309 20.76 -1.06 -19.25
CA LEU A 309 20.74 -2.25 -20.11
C LEU A 309 20.60 -1.90 -21.61
N HIS A 310 19.91 -0.81 -21.95
CA HIS A 310 19.72 -0.37 -23.34
C HIS A 310 20.95 0.36 -23.90
N GLU A 311 21.43 0.04 -25.10
CA GLU A 311 22.68 0.60 -25.65
C GLU A 311 22.69 2.14 -25.73
N ASN A 312 21.65 2.74 -26.30
CA ASN A 312 21.54 4.20 -26.45
C ASN A 312 20.08 4.69 -26.39
N PRO A 313 19.46 4.71 -25.20
CA PRO A 313 18.05 5.07 -25.04
C PRO A 313 17.84 6.59 -25.17
N LYS A 314 16.84 7.01 -25.94
CA LYS A 314 16.49 8.40 -26.23
C LYS A 314 15.06 8.73 -25.81
N GLU A 315 14.09 7.89 -26.15
CA GLU A 315 12.68 8.08 -25.84
C GLU A 315 12.23 7.11 -24.74
N VAL A 316 11.84 7.66 -23.60
CA VAL A 316 11.39 6.93 -22.42
C VAL A 316 9.91 7.23 -22.16
N LEU A 317 9.11 6.20 -21.92
CA LEU A 317 7.73 6.30 -21.44
C LEU A 317 7.66 5.83 -19.99
N LEU A 318 7.13 6.68 -19.11
CA LEU A 318 6.82 6.34 -17.72
C LEU A 318 5.30 6.25 -17.57
N ILE A 319 4.80 5.10 -17.15
CA ILE A 319 3.38 4.88 -16.83
C ILE A 319 3.25 4.95 -15.30
N GLY A 320 2.69 6.06 -14.83
CA GLY A 320 2.67 6.49 -13.43
C GLY A 320 3.78 7.51 -13.14
N LEU A 321 3.43 8.58 -12.43
CA LEU A 321 4.40 9.59 -11.96
C LEU A 321 4.89 9.31 -10.53
N GLY A 322 3.97 8.94 -9.64
CA GLY A 322 4.23 8.86 -8.20
C GLY A 322 4.77 10.19 -7.66
N ALA A 323 5.86 10.13 -6.88
CA ALA A 323 6.55 11.32 -6.37
C ALA A 323 7.51 11.98 -7.38
N GLY A 324 7.69 11.40 -8.58
CA GLY A 324 8.57 11.93 -9.62
C GLY A 324 10.02 11.47 -9.57
N PHE A 325 10.40 10.55 -8.67
CA PHE A 325 11.77 10.04 -8.59
C PHE A 325 12.18 9.25 -9.83
N THR A 326 11.32 8.40 -10.37
CA THR A 326 11.56 7.66 -11.62
C THR A 326 11.82 8.61 -12.79
N LEU A 327 11.05 9.70 -12.87
CA LEU A 327 11.26 10.77 -13.86
C LEU A 327 12.61 11.47 -13.66
N GLN A 328 12.92 11.88 -12.43
CA GLN A 328 14.18 12.55 -12.12
C GLN A 328 15.39 11.67 -12.49
N SER A 329 15.38 10.39 -12.11
CA SER A 329 16.44 9.44 -12.45
C SER A 329 16.62 9.27 -13.95
N ALA A 330 15.52 9.18 -14.72
CA ALA A 330 15.60 9.10 -16.18
C ALA A 330 16.26 10.34 -16.82
N LEU A 331 15.97 11.53 -16.27
CA LEU A 331 16.54 12.81 -16.74
C LEU A 331 18.02 12.99 -16.40
N THR A 332 18.61 12.16 -15.54
CA THR A 332 20.05 12.21 -15.22
C THR A 332 20.95 11.73 -16.35
N TYR A 333 20.39 11.02 -17.34
CA TYR A 333 21.10 10.48 -18.49
C TYR A 333 21.10 11.48 -19.65
N GLU A 334 22.28 11.83 -20.16
CA GLU A 334 22.40 12.86 -21.21
C GLU A 334 21.80 12.40 -22.55
N GLY A 335 21.91 11.10 -22.85
CA GLY A 335 21.38 10.48 -24.07
C GLY A 335 19.86 10.41 -24.15
N VAL A 336 19.15 10.52 -23.02
CA VAL A 336 17.69 10.59 -23.00
C VAL A 336 17.26 11.96 -23.52
N GLU A 337 16.50 11.99 -24.62
CA GLU A 337 16.06 13.20 -25.32
C GLU A 337 14.63 13.59 -24.95
N ARG A 338 13.76 12.60 -24.66
CA ARG A 338 12.36 12.80 -24.30
C ARG A 338 11.90 11.79 -23.25
N VAL A 339 11.23 12.27 -22.21
CA VAL A 339 10.53 11.44 -21.22
C VAL A 339 9.05 11.80 -21.23
N ASP A 340 8.22 10.91 -21.76
CA ASP A 340 6.76 11.02 -21.68
C ASP A 340 6.31 10.41 -20.35
N VAL A 341 5.55 11.17 -19.55
CA VAL A 341 4.98 10.68 -18.28
C VAL A 341 3.48 10.64 -18.38
N VAL A 342 2.90 9.45 -18.29
CA VAL A 342 1.45 9.26 -18.32
C VAL A 342 0.95 9.06 -16.90
N GLU A 343 0.26 10.06 -16.37
CA GLU A 343 -0.31 10.04 -15.03
C GLU A 343 -1.82 10.21 -15.10
N ILE A 344 -2.54 9.24 -14.55
CA ILE A 344 -4.00 9.22 -14.60
C ILE A 344 -4.59 10.30 -13.69
N ASN A 345 -4.00 10.55 -12.52
CA ASN A 345 -4.55 11.40 -11.50
C ASN A 345 -3.90 12.80 -11.46
N PRO A 346 -4.60 13.88 -11.87
CA PRO A 346 -4.02 15.23 -11.84
C PRO A 346 -3.67 15.71 -10.42
N SER A 347 -4.32 15.20 -9.38
CA SER A 347 -3.99 15.54 -8.00
C SER A 347 -2.68 14.87 -7.54
N MET A 348 -2.27 13.76 -8.18
CA MET A 348 -0.95 13.15 -8.00
C MET A 348 0.14 14.10 -8.49
N VAL A 349 -0.04 14.65 -9.71
CA VAL A 349 0.89 15.63 -10.28
C VAL A 349 1.02 16.86 -9.39
N LYS A 350 -0.10 17.42 -8.92
CA LYS A 350 -0.07 18.58 -8.00
C LYS A 350 0.66 18.26 -6.70
N GLY A 351 0.41 17.09 -6.11
CA GLY A 351 1.08 16.65 -4.88
C GLY A 351 2.60 16.49 -5.09
N ALA A 352 3.01 15.88 -6.20
CA ALA A 352 4.41 15.73 -6.57
C ALA A 352 5.09 17.08 -6.84
N ASP A 353 4.46 17.98 -7.61
CA ASP A 353 5.03 19.28 -7.97
C ASP A 353 5.20 20.19 -6.74
N LEU A 354 4.18 20.28 -5.89
CA LEU A 354 4.21 21.16 -4.72
C LEU A 354 5.10 20.64 -3.58
N TYR A 355 5.23 19.32 -3.41
CA TYR A 355 5.86 18.74 -2.23
C TYR A 355 6.99 17.75 -2.52
N PHE A 356 7.34 17.48 -3.78
CA PHE A 356 8.47 16.62 -4.12
C PHE A 356 9.46 17.24 -5.13
N SER A 357 9.14 18.40 -5.71
CA SER A 357 10.02 19.11 -6.65
C SER A 357 11.44 19.37 -6.09
N GLU A 358 11.57 19.65 -4.79
CA GLU A 358 12.88 19.86 -4.14
C GLU A 358 13.73 18.59 -4.04
N PHE A 359 13.12 17.40 -4.04
CA PHE A 359 13.81 16.11 -4.00
C PHE A 359 14.04 15.52 -5.40
N THR A 360 13.39 16.09 -6.41
CA THR A 360 13.38 15.58 -7.79
C THR A 360 14.00 16.57 -8.78
N ASP A 361 14.78 17.54 -8.30
CA ASP A 361 15.42 18.57 -9.13
C ASP A 361 14.45 19.27 -10.10
N ASN A 362 13.20 19.49 -9.67
CA ASN A 362 12.11 20.04 -10.50
C ASN A 362 11.88 19.26 -11.81
N ALA A 363 11.98 17.94 -11.77
CA ALA A 363 11.89 17.06 -12.95
C ALA A 363 10.64 17.28 -13.83
N LEU A 364 9.49 17.62 -13.24
CA LEU A 364 8.26 17.94 -13.99
C LEU A 364 8.38 19.18 -14.88
N SER A 365 9.25 20.13 -14.51
CA SER A 365 9.50 21.36 -15.26
C SER A 365 10.66 21.24 -16.27
N ASN A 366 11.29 20.07 -16.38
CA ASN A 366 12.40 19.85 -17.31
C ASN A 366 11.90 19.90 -18.76
N GLU A 367 12.69 20.51 -19.67
CA GLU A 367 12.33 20.65 -21.09
C GLU A 367 12.18 19.32 -21.84
N LYS A 368 12.82 18.25 -21.33
CA LYS A 368 12.71 16.90 -21.88
C LYS A 368 11.47 16.15 -21.39
N THR A 369 10.79 16.67 -20.36
CA THR A 369 9.59 16.07 -19.77
C THR A 369 8.35 16.49 -20.53
N ASN A 370 7.53 15.52 -20.91
CA ASN A 370 6.22 15.73 -21.48
C ASN A 370 5.16 15.01 -20.62
N LEU A 371 4.44 15.77 -19.81
CA LEU A 371 3.38 15.24 -18.95
C LEU A 371 2.08 15.05 -19.73
N ILE A 372 1.53 13.84 -19.66
CA ILE A 372 0.29 13.42 -20.32
C ILE A 372 -0.69 12.99 -19.24
N LEU A 373 -1.78 13.73 -19.10
CA LEU A 373 -2.87 13.39 -18.18
C LEU A 373 -3.83 12.40 -18.85
N ASP A 374 -3.56 11.11 -18.70
CA ASP A 374 -4.37 10.02 -19.25
C ASP A 374 -4.14 8.72 -18.47
N ASP A 375 -5.02 7.74 -18.69
CA ASP A 375 -4.78 6.37 -18.27
C ASP A 375 -3.66 5.74 -19.13
N GLY A 376 -2.68 5.10 -18.48
CA GLY A 376 -1.52 4.52 -19.15
C GLY A 376 -1.88 3.47 -20.21
N ARG A 377 -2.92 2.68 -19.94
CA ARG A 377 -3.40 1.66 -20.87
C ARG A 377 -4.17 2.28 -22.03
N ASN A 378 -4.99 3.30 -21.79
CA ASN A 378 -5.64 4.10 -22.82
C ASN A 378 -4.62 4.77 -23.73
N TYR A 379 -3.58 5.40 -23.17
CA TYR A 379 -2.50 6.02 -23.94
C TYR A 379 -1.82 5.03 -24.90
N LEU A 380 -1.46 3.84 -24.40
CA LEU A 380 -0.87 2.78 -25.22
C LEU A 380 -1.78 2.30 -26.36
N LEU A 381 -3.11 2.38 -26.21
CA LEU A 381 -4.04 2.00 -27.28
C LEU A 381 -3.95 2.92 -28.50
N TYR A 382 -3.86 4.24 -28.31
CA TYR A 382 -3.97 5.20 -29.41
C TYR A 382 -2.65 5.88 -29.81
N THR A 383 -1.62 5.88 -28.96
CA THR A 383 -0.37 6.56 -29.28
C THR A 383 0.29 5.98 -30.53
N LYS A 384 0.92 6.84 -31.32
CA LYS A 384 1.71 6.44 -32.51
C LYS A 384 3.20 6.42 -32.23
N GLU A 385 3.60 6.93 -31.07
CA GLU A 385 4.99 6.98 -30.64
C GLU A 385 5.51 5.57 -30.33
N LYS A 386 6.82 5.39 -30.52
CA LYS A 386 7.55 4.21 -30.06
C LYS A 386 8.68 4.63 -29.14
N TYR A 387 8.99 3.78 -28.17
CA TYR A 387 9.91 4.07 -27.09
C TYR A 387 11.06 3.07 -27.06
N ASP A 388 12.23 3.55 -26.67
CA ASP A 388 13.36 2.69 -26.31
C ASP A 388 13.09 2.02 -24.96
N ILE A 389 12.53 2.78 -24.03
CA ILE A 389 12.19 2.30 -22.70
C ILE A 389 10.72 2.56 -22.41
N ILE A 390 10.01 1.53 -21.94
CA ILE A 390 8.71 1.69 -21.26
C ILE A 390 8.90 1.20 -19.84
N ALA A 391 8.70 2.10 -18.87
CA ALA A 391 8.70 1.79 -17.46
C ALA A 391 7.29 1.94 -16.92
N SER A 392 6.80 0.92 -16.22
CA SER A 392 5.46 0.94 -15.64
C SER A 392 5.51 0.58 -14.17
N GLU A 393 4.99 1.50 -13.35
CA GLU A 393 4.96 1.43 -11.90
C GLU A 393 3.55 1.77 -11.41
N PRO A 394 2.54 0.93 -11.69
CA PRO A 394 1.20 1.13 -11.19
C PRO A 394 1.14 0.77 -9.70
N SER A 395 0.00 1.05 -9.05
CA SER A 395 -0.24 0.59 -7.68
C SER A 395 -0.40 -0.95 -7.60
N ASN A 396 -0.63 -1.49 -6.41
CA ASN A 396 -0.69 -2.95 -6.21
C ASN A 396 -1.84 -3.61 -7.00
N PRO A 397 -1.67 -4.85 -7.51
CA PRO A 397 -2.70 -5.57 -8.27
C PRO A 397 -4.01 -5.83 -7.53
N HIS A 398 -4.02 -5.77 -6.19
CA HIS A 398 -5.23 -5.93 -5.38
C HIS A 398 -6.10 -4.66 -5.35
N VAL A 399 -5.60 -3.53 -5.87
CA VAL A 399 -6.37 -2.30 -6.05
C VAL A 399 -7.26 -2.50 -7.27
N SER A 400 -8.54 -2.22 -7.11
CA SER A 400 -9.57 -2.39 -8.12
C SER A 400 -9.13 -1.74 -9.43
N SER A 401 -9.29 -2.47 -10.52
CA SER A 401 -8.92 -2.08 -11.88
C SER A 401 -7.42 -2.00 -12.18
N VAL A 402 -6.53 -2.08 -11.19
CA VAL A 402 -5.08 -2.06 -11.43
C VAL A 402 -4.57 -3.40 -11.97
N ALA A 403 -5.25 -4.51 -11.69
CA ALA A 403 -4.92 -5.82 -12.25
C ALA A 403 -4.94 -5.86 -13.80
N PHE A 404 -5.65 -4.92 -14.45
CA PHE A 404 -5.67 -4.74 -15.90
C PHE A 404 -4.35 -4.20 -16.49
N LEU A 405 -3.46 -3.65 -15.65
CA LEU A 405 -2.08 -3.30 -16.01
C LEU A 405 -1.10 -4.48 -15.83
N PHE A 406 -1.63 -5.67 -15.50
CA PHE A 406 -0.88 -6.92 -15.40
C PHE A 406 -1.49 -8.00 -16.32
N THR A 407 -2.35 -7.64 -17.27
CA THR A 407 -2.92 -8.60 -18.23
C THR A 407 -2.00 -8.78 -19.43
N LYS A 408 -2.15 -9.92 -20.09
CA LYS A 408 -1.46 -10.23 -21.35
C LYS A 408 -1.69 -9.13 -22.39
N GLU A 409 -2.94 -8.69 -22.55
CA GLU A 409 -3.33 -7.68 -23.53
C GLU A 409 -2.64 -6.34 -23.27
N TYR A 410 -2.54 -5.92 -22.00
CA TYR A 410 -1.77 -4.74 -21.62
C TYR A 410 -0.29 -4.85 -21.98
N LEU A 411 0.33 -5.97 -21.64
CA LEU A 411 1.74 -6.19 -21.96
C LEU A 411 1.98 -6.29 -23.47
N GLU A 412 1.05 -6.85 -24.25
CA GLU A 412 1.10 -6.86 -25.71
C GLU A 412 0.98 -5.45 -26.30
N MET A 413 0.14 -4.59 -25.72
CA MET A 413 0.05 -3.17 -26.08
C MET A 413 1.36 -2.43 -25.80
N ALA A 414 1.94 -2.61 -24.61
CA ALA A 414 3.25 -2.03 -24.27
C ALA A 414 4.34 -2.52 -25.22
N LYS A 415 4.41 -3.84 -25.45
CA LYS A 415 5.35 -4.46 -26.39
C LYS A 415 5.21 -3.91 -27.81
N ALA A 416 3.99 -3.62 -28.28
CA ALA A 416 3.76 -3.04 -29.60
C ALA A 416 4.27 -1.59 -29.75
N LYS A 417 4.46 -0.88 -28.63
CA LYS A 417 5.01 0.49 -28.58
C LYS A 417 6.51 0.53 -28.28
N LEU A 418 7.18 -0.61 -28.11
CA LEU A 418 8.63 -0.66 -28.06
C LEU A 418 9.25 -0.57 -29.47
N LYS A 419 10.44 0.01 -29.54
CA LYS A 419 11.34 -0.15 -30.70
C LYS A 419 11.97 -1.54 -30.71
N ASP A 420 12.66 -1.88 -31.80
CA ASP A 420 13.17 -3.24 -32.05
C ASP A 420 14.22 -3.71 -31.02
N ASP A 421 14.93 -2.78 -30.40
CA ASP A 421 15.86 -2.98 -29.28
C ASP A 421 15.31 -2.51 -27.93
N GLY A 422 14.03 -2.17 -27.88
CA GLY A 422 13.40 -1.59 -26.71
C GLY A 422 13.31 -2.55 -25.52
N ILE A 423 13.25 -1.96 -24.32
CA ILE A 423 13.15 -2.66 -23.04
C ILE A 423 11.90 -2.18 -22.29
N MET A 424 11.08 -3.14 -21.86
CA MET A 424 10.02 -2.91 -20.88
C MET A 424 10.56 -3.22 -19.49
N ILE A 425 10.22 -2.40 -18.50
CA ILE A 425 10.33 -2.75 -17.09
C ILE A 425 8.98 -2.52 -16.40
N GLN A 426 8.55 -3.51 -15.63
CA GLN A 426 7.30 -3.47 -14.86
C GLN A 426 7.60 -3.75 -13.40
N TRP A 427 7.14 -2.90 -12.49
CA TRP A 427 7.18 -3.17 -11.06
C TRP A 427 6.30 -4.37 -10.68
N PHE A 428 6.88 -5.30 -9.93
CA PHE A 428 6.28 -6.54 -9.44
C PHE A 428 6.36 -6.56 -7.90
N PRO A 429 5.28 -6.24 -7.16
CA PRO A 429 5.27 -6.43 -5.71
C PRO A 429 5.30 -7.91 -5.38
N ALA A 430 6.25 -8.34 -4.56
CA ALA A 430 6.22 -9.66 -3.94
C ALA A 430 5.54 -9.62 -2.55
N TYR A 431 5.30 -8.44 -1.96
CA TYR A 431 4.54 -8.27 -0.71
C TYR A 431 3.03 -8.14 -0.94
N GLU A 432 2.25 -8.43 0.11
CA GLU A 432 0.78 -8.35 0.11
C GLU A 432 0.11 -9.11 -1.05
N ILE A 433 0.81 -10.11 -1.58
CA ILE A 433 0.38 -10.98 -2.67
C ILE A 433 0.81 -12.42 -2.37
N ALA A 434 -0.03 -13.38 -2.76
CA ALA A 434 0.28 -14.79 -2.59
C ALA A 434 1.25 -15.26 -3.67
N GLU A 435 1.99 -16.33 -3.37
CA GLU A 435 2.87 -16.99 -4.34
C GLU A 435 2.12 -17.33 -5.64
N VAL A 436 0.93 -17.91 -5.54
CA VAL A 436 0.13 -18.30 -6.72
C VAL A 436 -0.18 -17.13 -7.65
N ASP A 437 -0.46 -15.96 -7.09
CA ASP A 437 -0.75 -14.74 -7.84
C ASP A 437 0.52 -14.16 -8.46
N TYR A 438 1.64 -14.20 -7.73
CA TYR A 438 2.94 -13.79 -8.23
C TYR A 438 3.43 -14.70 -9.37
N ARG A 439 3.17 -16.02 -9.30
CA ARG A 439 3.41 -16.98 -10.40
C ARG A 439 2.56 -16.64 -11.63
N ILE A 440 1.31 -16.19 -11.46
CA ILE A 440 0.44 -15.71 -12.56
C ILE A 440 1.04 -14.47 -13.23
N MET A 441 1.54 -13.50 -12.45
CA MET A 441 2.21 -12.32 -13.01
C MET A 441 3.45 -12.72 -13.83
N ALA A 442 4.31 -13.58 -13.28
CA ALA A 442 5.49 -14.09 -13.97
C ALA A 442 5.12 -14.85 -15.25
N LYS A 443 4.14 -15.76 -15.20
CA LYS A 443 3.65 -16.50 -16.37
C LYS A 443 3.12 -15.56 -17.45
N THR A 444 2.35 -14.56 -17.07
CA THR A 444 1.74 -13.60 -18.00
C THR A 444 2.82 -12.80 -18.71
N PHE A 445 3.81 -12.29 -17.97
CA PHE A 445 4.93 -11.54 -18.53
C PHE A 445 5.79 -12.37 -19.51
N THR A 446 6.16 -13.58 -19.10
CA THR A 446 6.97 -14.50 -19.91
C THR A 446 6.22 -15.06 -21.13
N SER A 447 4.89 -14.95 -21.17
CA SER A 447 4.10 -15.29 -22.36
C SER A 447 4.14 -14.23 -23.46
N VAL A 448 4.56 -12.99 -23.12
CA VAL A 448 4.58 -11.84 -24.03
C VAL A 448 6.00 -11.53 -24.51
N PHE A 449 6.98 -11.48 -23.60
CA PHE A 449 8.37 -11.15 -23.96
C PHE A 449 9.20 -12.42 -24.21
N PRO A 450 9.99 -12.48 -25.31
CA PRO A 450 10.84 -13.63 -25.59
C PRO A 450 12.09 -13.69 -24.68
N HIS A 451 12.58 -12.54 -24.22
CA HIS A 451 13.74 -12.43 -23.33
C HIS A 451 13.36 -11.60 -22.11
N TYR A 452 13.74 -12.06 -20.91
CA TYR A 452 13.31 -11.44 -19.66
C TYR A 452 14.19 -11.80 -18.45
N VAL A 453 14.24 -10.90 -17.48
CA VAL A 453 14.92 -11.11 -16.20
C VAL A 453 14.10 -10.51 -15.06
N LEU A 454 14.24 -11.09 -13.87
CA LEU A 454 13.66 -10.54 -12.65
C LEU A 454 14.77 -9.96 -11.77
N ILE A 455 14.59 -8.70 -11.38
CA ILE A 455 15.54 -7.94 -10.56
C ILE A 455 14.84 -7.50 -9.28
N GLN A 456 15.50 -7.61 -8.14
CA GLN A 456 15.04 -7.09 -6.86
C GLN A 456 15.61 -5.70 -6.62
N SER A 457 14.80 -4.78 -6.09
CA SER A 457 15.26 -3.43 -5.76
C SER A 457 16.17 -3.39 -4.53
N ASN A 458 16.08 -4.39 -3.64
CA ASN A 458 16.88 -4.57 -2.43
C ASN A 458 16.62 -5.94 -1.77
N SER A 459 17.63 -6.54 -1.11
CA SER A 459 17.53 -7.79 -0.35
C SER A 459 16.47 -7.78 0.76
N ASN A 460 16.29 -6.65 1.44
CA ASN A 460 15.37 -6.54 2.57
C ASN A 460 13.91 -6.30 2.17
N GLN A 461 13.66 -5.83 0.94
CA GLN A 461 12.32 -5.50 0.48
C GLN A 461 11.77 -6.51 -0.51
N ALA A 462 10.46 -6.71 -0.45
CA ALA A 462 9.73 -7.59 -1.34
C ALA A 462 9.41 -6.92 -2.69
N ASP A 463 10.20 -5.92 -3.12
CA ASP A 463 10.00 -5.25 -4.39
C ASP A 463 10.89 -5.87 -5.46
N THR A 464 10.26 -6.28 -6.55
CA THR A 464 10.92 -6.83 -7.72
C THR A 464 10.47 -6.12 -8.98
N MET A 465 11.20 -6.31 -10.08
CA MET A 465 10.99 -5.67 -11.36
C MET A 465 11.19 -6.71 -12.45
N ALA A 466 10.17 -6.92 -13.27
CA ALA A 466 10.27 -7.76 -14.45
C ALA A 466 10.75 -6.91 -15.63
N VAL A 467 11.88 -7.28 -16.21
CA VAL A 467 12.46 -6.62 -17.38
C VAL A 467 12.26 -7.53 -18.58
N GLY A 468 11.76 -7.01 -19.69
CA GLY A 468 11.45 -7.77 -20.91
C GLY A 468 11.94 -7.06 -22.17
N SER A 469 12.42 -7.82 -23.16
CA SER A 469 12.88 -7.29 -24.44
C SER A 469 12.65 -8.28 -25.59
N PHE A 470 12.77 -7.79 -26.84
CA PHE A 470 12.84 -8.61 -28.05
C PHE A 470 14.19 -9.28 -28.25
N LYS A 471 15.26 -8.70 -27.68
CA LYS A 471 16.64 -9.18 -27.79
C LYS A 471 17.10 -9.77 -26.45
N PRO A 472 18.09 -10.68 -26.46
CA PRO A 472 18.70 -11.17 -25.22
C PRO A 472 19.21 -10.03 -24.35
N ILE A 473 18.89 -10.06 -23.06
CA ILE A 473 19.32 -9.05 -22.10
C ILE A 473 20.72 -9.41 -21.60
N GLU A 474 21.72 -8.63 -22.01
CA GLU A 474 23.12 -8.85 -21.61
C GLU A 474 23.45 -8.12 -20.31
N LEU A 475 23.82 -8.89 -19.28
CA LEU A 475 24.18 -8.37 -17.96
C LEU A 475 25.69 -8.15 -17.87
N SER A 476 26.17 -7.01 -18.38
CA SER A 476 27.59 -6.69 -18.42
C SER A 476 27.97 -5.58 -17.45
N PHE A 477 28.62 -5.94 -16.34
CA PHE A 477 29.19 -4.99 -15.38
C PHE A 477 30.14 -4.01 -16.04
N SER A 478 30.97 -4.46 -16.99
CA SER A 478 31.89 -3.59 -17.73
C SER A 478 31.17 -2.53 -18.54
N LYS A 479 30.09 -2.89 -19.25
CA LYS A 479 29.29 -1.92 -20.03
C LYS A 479 28.59 -0.92 -19.11
N ILE A 480 28.05 -1.37 -17.98
CA ILE A 480 27.38 -0.50 -17.01
C ILE A 480 28.36 0.48 -16.39
N LYS A 481 29.55 0.00 -16.00
CA LYS A 481 30.62 0.84 -15.47
C LYS A 481 31.03 1.93 -16.45
N GLU A 482 31.16 1.58 -17.74
CA GLU A 482 31.44 2.55 -18.79
C GLU A 482 30.32 3.59 -18.93
N LYS A 483 29.05 3.18 -18.97
CA LYS A 483 27.91 4.10 -19.06
C LYS A 483 27.80 5.03 -17.85
N LEU A 484 27.99 4.51 -16.64
CA LEU A 484 27.95 5.33 -15.42
C LEU A 484 29.13 6.30 -15.35
N ALA A 485 30.31 5.90 -15.83
CA ALA A 485 31.46 6.81 -15.95
C ALA A 485 31.18 7.96 -16.94
N GLN A 486 30.41 7.71 -18.00
CA GLN A 486 29.96 8.73 -18.96
C GLN A 486 28.81 9.61 -18.43
N ASN A 487 28.05 9.14 -17.43
CA ASN A 487 26.88 9.84 -16.89
C ASN A 487 27.03 10.08 -15.37
N PRO A 488 27.90 11.02 -14.94
CA PRO A 488 28.22 11.22 -13.52
C PRO A 488 27.02 11.64 -12.67
N LYS A 489 26.01 12.30 -13.26
CA LYS A 489 24.74 12.61 -12.59
C LYS A 489 23.99 11.33 -12.21
N SER A 490 23.84 10.40 -13.16
CA SER A 490 23.18 9.11 -12.90
C SER A 490 23.95 8.24 -11.90
N ALA A 491 25.29 8.28 -11.92
CA ALA A 491 26.11 7.58 -10.94
C ALA A 491 25.89 8.12 -9.53
N LYS A 492 25.85 9.45 -9.37
CA LYS A 492 25.51 10.09 -8.10
C LYS A 492 24.08 9.72 -7.64
N ASP A 493 23.12 9.75 -8.56
CA ASP A 493 21.72 9.45 -8.28
C ASP A 493 21.51 8.01 -7.74
N LEU A 494 22.25 7.05 -8.28
CA LEU A 494 22.34 5.67 -7.76
C LEU A 494 23.03 5.60 -6.40
N MET A 495 24.11 6.35 -6.18
CA MET A 495 24.82 6.34 -4.90
C MET A 495 23.94 6.84 -3.76
N GLU A 496 23.03 7.78 -4.01
CA GLU A 496 22.06 8.27 -3.03
C GLU A 496 21.18 7.15 -2.46
N ILE A 497 20.90 6.11 -3.25
CA ILE A 497 20.10 4.95 -2.83
C ILE A 497 20.96 3.75 -2.40
N GLY A 498 22.29 3.92 -2.34
CA GLY A 498 23.25 2.89 -1.92
C GLY A 498 23.75 1.96 -3.04
N TYR A 499 23.50 2.32 -4.30
CA TYR A 499 23.96 1.56 -5.46
C TYR A 499 25.09 2.27 -6.23
N ASN A 500 25.93 1.50 -6.92
CA ASN A 500 27.04 1.96 -7.74
C ASN A 500 27.29 0.95 -8.88
N GLU A 501 28.31 1.20 -9.71
CA GLU A 501 28.65 0.36 -10.85
C GLU A 501 28.97 -1.10 -10.50
N ASP A 502 29.45 -1.36 -9.28
CA ASP A 502 29.88 -2.68 -8.85
C ASP A 502 28.72 -3.48 -8.22
N ASN A 503 27.67 -2.81 -7.73
CA ASN A 503 26.58 -3.46 -7.01
C ASN A 503 25.17 -3.28 -7.61
N VAL A 504 24.97 -2.40 -8.60
CA VAL A 504 23.63 -2.11 -9.19
C VAL A 504 22.96 -3.35 -9.80
N LEU A 505 23.77 -4.30 -10.25
CA LEU A 505 23.31 -5.58 -10.79
C LEU A 505 23.17 -6.69 -9.74
N LEU A 506 23.59 -6.48 -8.49
CA LEU A 506 23.55 -7.55 -7.48
C LEU A 506 22.12 -7.92 -7.05
N GLY A 507 21.11 -7.12 -7.43
CA GLY A 507 19.69 -7.44 -7.25
C GLY A 507 19.15 -8.53 -8.19
N PHE A 508 19.93 -9.09 -9.13
CA PHE A 508 19.42 -10.14 -10.02
C PHE A 508 18.92 -11.37 -9.26
N THR A 509 17.63 -11.67 -9.41
CA THR A 509 16.97 -12.75 -8.67
C THR A 509 16.79 -13.98 -9.56
N LEU A 510 16.12 -13.83 -10.71
CA LEU A 510 15.82 -14.93 -11.61
C LEU A 510 16.25 -14.59 -13.05
N ASN A 511 16.96 -15.52 -13.67
CA ASN A 511 17.23 -15.51 -15.10
C ASN A 511 16.02 -16.05 -15.90
N GLU A 512 16.12 -16.03 -17.24
CA GLU A 512 15.05 -16.48 -18.15
C GLU A 512 14.53 -17.90 -17.82
N GLU A 513 15.44 -18.87 -17.62
CA GLU A 513 15.08 -20.26 -17.32
C GLU A 513 14.28 -20.35 -16.01
N ARG A 514 14.78 -19.71 -14.95
CA ARG A 514 14.17 -19.77 -13.61
C ARG A 514 12.84 -19.04 -13.53
N MET A 515 12.71 -17.87 -14.15
CA MET A 515 11.43 -17.15 -14.17
C MET A 515 10.36 -17.93 -14.96
N LYS A 516 10.77 -18.64 -16.03
CA LYS A 516 9.89 -19.54 -16.78
C LYS A 516 9.42 -20.73 -15.96
N GLU A 517 10.34 -21.39 -15.27
CA GLU A 517 10.03 -22.51 -14.36
C GLU A 517 9.11 -22.05 -13.23
N PHE A 518 9.42 -20.91 -12.62
CA PHE A 518 8.63 -20.36 -11.53
C PHE A 518 7.18 -20.14 -11.95
N GLY A 519 6.91 -19.59 -13.15
CA GLY A 519 5.56 -19.38 -13.66
C GLY A 519 4.90 -20.58 -14.37
N ALA A 520 5.60 -21.72 -14.55
CA ALA A 520 5.24 -22.73 -15.55
C ALA A 520 3.77 -23.20 -15.50
N ASP A 521 3.27 -23.52 -14.30
CA ASP A 521 1.94 -24.10 -14.06
C ASP A 521 0.85 -23.07 -13.77
N ALA A 522 1.19 -21.77 -13.74
CA ALA A 522 0.22 -20.73 -13.48
C ALA A 522 -0.65 -20.46 -14.72
N PRO A 523 -1.91 -20.03 -14.54
CA PRO A 523 -2.69 -19.47 -15.64
C PRO A 523 -2.16 -18.11 -16.08
N VAL A 524 -2.57 -17.66 -17.26
CA VAL A 524 -2.29 -16.30 -17.77
C VAL A 524 -3.40 -15.36 -17.32
N ASN A 525 -3.03 -14.20 -16.79
CA ASN A 525 -3.97 -13.11 -16.49
C ASN A 525 -4.34 -12.40 -17.80
N THR A 526 -5.63 -12.36 -18.12
CA THR A 526 -6.16 -11.81 -19.38
C THR A 526 -7.33 -10.89 -19.09
N ASP A 527 -7.72 -10.01 -20.01
CA ASP A 527 -8.88 -9.13 -19.80
C ASP A 527 -10.20 -9.90 -19.58
N ASP A 528 -10.39 -11.02 -20.29
CA ASP A 528 -11.57 -11.88 -20.15
C ASP A 528 -11.57 -12.70 -18.85
N LYS A 529 -10.37 -12.93 -18.30
CA LYS A 529 -10.14 -13.68 -17.05
C LYS A 529 -9.09 -12.95 -16.22
N THR A 530 -9.47 -11.80 -15.67
CA THR A 530 -8.59 -10.99 -14.82
C THR A 530 -8.46 -11.62 -13.45
N ILE A 531 -7.75 -12.75 -13.36
CA ILE A 531 -7.66 -13.57 -12.13
C ILE A 531 -7.16 -12.72 -10.96
N LEU A 532 -6.14 -11.88 -11.20
CA LEU A 532 -5.52 -11.04 -10.17
C LEU A 532 -6.49 -10.03 -9.53
N GLU A 533 -7.49 -9.54 -10.27
CA GLU A 533 -8.52 -8.62 -9.75
C GLU A 533 -9.30 -9.25 -8.60
N PHE A 534 -9.47 -10.57 -8.62
CA PHE A 534 -10.27 -11.32 -7.64
C PHE A 534 -9.42 -12.08 -6.63
N SER A 535 -8.25 -12.60 -7.01
CA SER A 535 -7.40 -13.41 -6.13
C SER A 535 -6.47 -12.57 -5.26
N ALA A 536 -5.85 -11.51 -5.79
CA ALA A 536 -4.90 -10.69 -5.05
C ALA A 536 -5.52 -10.01 -3.80
N PRO A 537 -6.78 -9.51 -3.83
CA PRO A 537 -7.43 -8.99 -2.63
C PRO A 537 -7.66 -10.03 -1.53
N ILE A 538 -7.83 -11.31 -1.89
CA ILE A 538 -7.97 -12.41 -0.92
C ILE A 538 -6.61 -12.72 -0.30
N ALA A 539 -5.58 -12.80 -1.16
CA ALA A 539 -4.22 -13.17 -0.79
C ALA A 539 -3.60 -12.26 0.28
N ARG A 540 -3.98 -10.99 0.31
CA ARG A 540 -3.58 -10.04 1.35
C ARG A 540 -3.94 -10.47 2.78
N PHE A 541 -4.96 -11.31 2.94
CA PHE A 541 -5.42 -11.80 4.23
C PHE A 541 -4.94 -13.20 4.57
N SER A 542 -4.36 -13.93 3.62
CA SER A 542 -3.48 -15.05 3.95
C SER A 542 -2.14 -14.47 4.36
N LYS A 543 -1.56 -14.90 5.48
CA LYS A 543 -0.20 -14.51 5.92
C LYS A 543 0.92 -14.89 4.92
N SER A 544 0.57 -15.34 3.71
CA SER A 544 1.49 -15.71 2.64
C SER A 544 2.00 -14.46 1.93
N ASN A 545 3.31 -14.29 1.93
CA ASN A 545 4.02 -13.30 1.14
C ASN A 545 4.81 -14.04 0.05
N ALA A 546 4.68 -13.64 -1.22
CA ALA A 546 5.41 -14.27 -2.33
C ALA A 546 6.94 -14.11 -2.19
N LYS A 547 7.42 -13.15 -1.38
CA LYS A 547 8.85 -12.97 -1.07
C LYS A 547 9.52 -14.27 -0.63
N ASN A 548 8.93 -14.99 0.32
CA ASN A 548 9.54 -16.21 0.87
C ASN A 548 9.56 -17.33 -0.15
N ALA A 549 8.48 -17.48 -0.94
CA ALA A 549 8.42 -18.47 -2.00
C ALA A 549 9.44 -18.20 -3.11
N LEU A 550 9.58 -16.93 -3.52
CA LEU A 550 10.59 -16.50 -4.49
C LEU A 550 12.01 -16.80 -3.99
N LEU A 551 12.28 -16.49 -2.72
CA LEU A 551 13.58 -16.74 -2.09
C LEU A 551 13.89 -18.24 -2.02
N ASN A 552 12.93 -19.05 -1.53
CA ASN A 552 13.08 -20.49 -1.44
C ASN A 552 13.33 -21.12 -2.82
N PHE A 553 12.56 -20.71 -3.84
CA PHE A 553 12.75 -21.18 -5.21
C PHE A 553 14.14 -20.85 -5.76
N ALA A 554 14.64 -19.64 -5.48
CA ALA A 554 15.97 -19.21 -5.92
C ALA A 554 17.10 -20.02 -5.24
N VAL A 555 16.90 -20.45 -3.99
CA VAL A 555 17.86 -21.23 -3.18
C VAL A 555 17.82 -22.72 -3.53
N GLU A 556 16.65 -23.36 -3.53
CA GLU A 556 16.47 -24.81 -3.77
C GLU A 556 17.07 -25.23 -5.11
N LYS A 557 16.82 -24.47 -6.18
CA LYS A 557 17.32 -24.78 -7.52
C LYS A 557 18.83 -24.59 -7.70
N LYS A 558 19.50 -23.79 -6.85
CA LYS A 558 20.97 -23.71 -6.84
C LYS A 558 21.57 -24.98 -6.22
N LEU A 559 20.93 -25.54 -5.19
CA LEU A 559 21.39 -26.77 -4.53
C LEU A 559 21.26 -28.00 -5.44
N ASP A 560 20.18 -28.10 -6.24
CA ASP A 560 19.93 -29.24 -7.12
C ASP A 560 20.92 -29.37 -8.30
N LYS A 561 21.53 -28.27 -8.79
CA LYS A 561 22.46 -28.30 -9.93
C LYS A 561 23.94 -28.52 -9.54
N GLY A 562 24.26 -28.68 -8.25
CA GLY A 562 25.64 -28.92 -7.79
C GLY A 562 26.60 -27.73 -8.05
N GLU A 563 26.05 -26.58 -8.40
CA GLU A 563 26.79 -25.31 -8.49
C GLU A 563 27.06 -24.87 -7.04
N GLY A 564 28.33 -24.88 -6.61
CA GLY A 564 28.71 -24.34 -5.30
C GLY A 564 28.14 -22.93 -5.11
N LEU A 565 27.92 -22.53 -3.85
CA LEU A 565 27.47 -21.18 -3.47
C LEU A 565 28.48 -20.11 -3.91
N ILE A 566 28.51 -19.78 -5.20
CA ILE A 566 29.11 -18.56 -5.71
C ILE A 566 28.13 -17.44 -5.35
N GLU A 567 28.62 -16.55 -4.48
CA GLU A 567 28.03 -15.32 -3.94
C GLU A 567 26.54 -15.12 -4.22
N ILE A 568 25.70 -15.41 -3.23
CA ILE A 568 24.44 -14.71 -3.08
C ILE A 568 24.81 -13.34 -2.51
N PRO A 569 24.65 -12.22 -3.24
CA PRO A 569 24.85 -10.92 -2.65
C PRO A 569 23.68 -10.70 -1.70
N PHE A 570 23.98 -10.62 -0.40
CA PHE A 570 23.08 -10.18 0.66
C PHE A 570 21.72 -10.91 0.71
N ILE A 571 21.69 -12.04 1.42
CA ILE A 571 20.51 -12.38 2.23
C ILE A 571 20.88 -11.98 3.66
N ASP A 572 20.44 -10.80 4.08
CA ASP A 572 20.26 -10.57 5.52
C ASP A 572 19.06 -11.42 5.93
N LEU A 573 19.33 -12.60 6.49
CA LEU A 573 18.33 -13.40 7.23
C LEU A 573 17.97 -12.61 8.49
N LEU A 574 17.09 -11.63 8.36
CA LEU A 574 16.38 -11.09 9.51
C LEU A 574 15.34 -12.11 9.94
N ILE A 575 15.59 -12.69 11.12
CA ILE A 575 14.64 -13.42 11.93
C ILE A 575 13.55 -12.41 12.32
N GLU A 576 12.48 -12.36 11.53
CA GLU A 576 11.19 -11.85 12.00
C GLU A 576 10.31 -13.06 12.31
N ASP A 577 9.79 -13.08 13.54
CA ASP A 577 9.03 -14.13 14.24
C ASP A 577 9.84 -15.28 14.88
N GLU A 578 9.73 -15.37 16.22
CA GLU A 578 10.20 -16.44 17.11
C GLU A 578 9.51 -17.81 16.87
N SER A 579 8.98 -18.08 15.68
CA SER A 579 8.22 -19.31 15.44
C SER A 579 8.21 -19.78 13.99
N SER A 580 9.37 -20.07 13.40
CA SER A 580 9.46 -20.90 12.19
C SER A 580 10.86 -21.53 12.01
N PHE A 581 11.08 -22.65 12.68
CA PHE A 581 12.21 -23.57 12.45
C PHE A 581 12.07 -24.29 11.11
N TYR A 582 13.00 -24.12 10.16
CA TYR A 582 13.35 -25.15 9.16
C TYR A 582 14.79 -24.99 8.68
N LEU A 583 15.74 -25.52 9.45
CA LEU A 583 17.08 -25.92 8.96
C LEU A 583 17.37 -27.31 9.53
N ASN A 584 16.93 -28.34 8.81
CA ASN A 584 17.40 -29.70 9.06
C ASN A 584 17.73 -30.34 7.72
N LYS A 585 19.01 -30.73 7.59
CA LYS A 585 19.69 -31.33 6.42
C LYS A 585 20.15 -30.36 5.33
N VAL A 586 21.36 -29.82 5.46
CA VAL A 586 22.35 -29.88 4.38
C VAL A 586 23.74 -29.81 5.01
N GLY A 587 24.50 -30.91 4.95
CA GLY A 587 25.92 -30.90 5.25
C GLY A 587 26.68 -30.35 4.04
N ALA A 588 27.31 -29.19 4.17
CA ALA A 588 28.18 -28.61 3.15
C ALA A 588 29.54 -28.26 3.75
N LYS A 589 30.62 -28.72 3.10
CA LYS A 589 32.00 -28.31 3.35
C LYS A 589 32.24 -26.93 2.71
N ILE A 590 32.68 -25.95 3.50
CA ILE A 590 33.17 -24.66 2.99
C ILE A 590 34.71 -24.73 2.87
N GLU A 591 35.25 -24.29 1.74
CA GLU A 591 36.69 -24.19 1.52
C GLU A 591 37.32 -23.02 2.30
N LYS A 592 38.56 -23.26 2.74
CA LYS A 592 39.32 -22.61 3.83
C LYS A 592 39.48 -21.08 3.74
N PHE A 593 39.29 -20.41 4.87
CA PHE A 593 40.13 -19.27 5.26
C PHE A 593 41.43 -19.84 5.86
N ASP A 594 42.59 -19.54 5.25
CA ASP A 594 43.88 -19.97 5.79
C ASP A 594 44.18 -19.22 7.10
N GLY A 595 44.16 -19.94 8.23
CA GLY A 595 44.72 -19.46 9.50
C GLY A 595 44.05 -19.97 10.79
N LEU A 596 42.80 -20.45 10.77
CA LEU A 596 42.09 -20.89 11.97
C LEU A 596 41.41 -22.24 11.73
N GLN A 597 41.96 -23.30 12.32
CA GLN A 597 41.27 -24.59 12.42
C GLN A 597 40.56 -24.67 13.77
N ALA A 598 39.23 -24.50 13.76
CA ALA A 598 38.36 -25.02 14.81
C ALA A 598 37.40 -26.01 14.12
N GLU A 599 37.46 -27.29 14.48
CA GLU A 599 36.57 -28.32 13.92
C GLU A 599 35.11 -27.97 14.27
N GLY A 600 34.24 -27.88 13.25
CA GLY A 600 32.79 -27.68 13.41
C GLY A 600 32.27 -26.24 13.24
N ALA A 601 33.13 -25.23 13.07
CA ALA A 601 32.70 -23.83 12.88
C ALA A 601 32.52 -23.45 11.41
N THR A 602 31.39 -22.83 11.08
CA THR A 602 31.13 -22.24 9.75
C THR A 602 31.16 -20.73 9.88
N PHE A 603 32.16 -20.08 9.28
CA PHE A 603 32.34 -18.63 9.36
C PHE A 603 31.51 -17.91 8.28
N SER A 604 30.63 -17.01 8.71
CA SER A 604 29.99 -15.99 7.86
C SER A 604 30.60 -14.61 8.15
N ARG A 605 30.75 -13.79 7.10
CA ARG A 605 31.60 -12.58 6.95
C ARG A 605 31.55 -11.55 8.13
N VAL A 606 32.66 -10.80 8.29
CA VAL A 606 32.85 -9.68 9.25
C VAL A 606 32.44 -8.34 8.61
N PHE A 607 31.68 -7.49 9.33
CA PHE A 607 31.31 -6.14 8.87
C PHE A 607 32.10 -5.05 9.63
N PRO A 608 32.70 -4.06 8.94
CA PRO A 608 33.06 -2.78 9.57
C PRO A 608 31.84 -1.84 9.61
N LEU A 609 31.57 -1.19 10.75
CA LEU A 609 30.55 -0.16 10.85
C LEU A 609 31.03 1.13 10.14
N ASN A 610 30.29 1.55 9.11
CA ASN A 610 30.38 2.91 8.58
C ASN A 610 29.78 3.89 9.61
N GLN A 611 30.51 4.97 9.88
CA GLN A 611 30.10 6.03 10.81
C GLN A 611 28.80 6.69 10.34
N ASN A 612 27.75 6.61 11.16
CA ASN A 612 26.74 7.65 11.39
C ASN A 612 25.65 7.10 12.30
N ASN A 613 25.97 7.00 13.59
CA ASN A 613 24.98 7.11 14.67
C ASN A 613 25.70 7.85 15.78
N ASP A 614 25.47 9.15 15.84
CA ASP A 614 25.92 10.03 16.91
C ASP A 614 25.06 9.72 18.14
N LEU A 615 25.37 8.62 18.82
CA LEU A 615 24.95 8.40 20.20
C LEU A 615 26.05 8.99 21.07
N SER A 616 25.79 10.20 21.56
CA SER A 616 26.55 10.86 22.61
C SER A 616 26.75 9.91 23.80
N GLY A 617 27.97 9.40 23.95
CA GLY A 617 28.36 8.56 25.08
C GLY A 617 29.49 7.60 24.72
N GLN A 618 30.65 7.82 25.32
CA GLN A 618 31.92 7.12 25.14
C GLN A 618 31.83 5.59 24.85
N HIS A 619 32.79 5.12 24.02
CA HIS A 619 33.18 3.74 23.68
C HIS A 619 32.70 3.19 22.32
N SER A 620 33.54 3.37 21.28
CA SER A 620 33.29 2.86 19.92
C SER A 620 33.54 1.35 19.79
N ILE A 621 32.47 0.57 19.62
CA ILE A 621 32.55 -0.77 19.03
C ILE A 621 32.48 -0.57 17.52
N LYS A 622 33.52 -1.00 16.78
CA LYS A 622 33.68 -0.67 15.35
C LYS A 622 33.32 -1.82 14.42
N ASN A 623 33.32 -3.07 14.90
CA ASN A 623 33.10 -4.25 14.06
C ASN A 623 32.15 -5.24 14.73
N LYS A 624 31.23 -5.83 13.94
CA LYS A 624 30.40 -6.97 14.34
C LYS A 624 30.61 -8.14 13.38
N ALA A 625 30.56 -9.36 13.90
CA ALA A 625 30.63 -10.61 13.17
C ALA A 625 29.54 -11.56 13.65
N PHE A 626 28.95 -12.33 12.74
CA PHE A 626 27.93 -13.33 13.06
C PHE A 626 28.41 -14.72 12.62
N LEU A 627 28.33 -15.68 13.52
CA LEU A 627 28.78 -17.05 13.35
C LEU A 627 27.63 -18.01 13.64
N SER A 628 27.68 -19.18 13.01
CA SER A 628 26.87 -20.33 13.42
C SER A 628 27.78 -21.50 13.73
N TRP A 629 27.57 -22.11 14.90
CA TRP A 629 28.35 -23.25 15.36
C TRP A 629 27.43 -24.25 16.06
N ASN A 630 27.39 -25.49 15.55
CA ASN A 630 26.55 -26.58 16.06
C ASN A 630 25.08 -26.21 16.35
N GLY A 631 24.48 -25.35 15.53
CA GLY A 631 23.08 -24.92 15.67
C GLY A 631 22.87 -23.71 16.59
N CYS A 632 23.94 -23.19 17.21
CA CYS A 632 23.91 -21.93 17.95
C CYS A 632 24.16 -20.74 17.01
N GLY A 633 23.42 -19.65 17.23
CA GLY A 633 23.70 -18.35 16.62
C GLY A 633 24.62 -17.54 17.54
N ILE A 634 25.75 -17.07 17.03
CA ILE A 634 26.77 -16.36 17.81
C ILE A 634 27.04 -14.99 17.18
N GLU A 635 26.81 -13.93 17.93
CA GLU A 635 27.20 -12.56 17.57
C GLU A 635 28.48 -12.18 18.32
N ILE A 636 29.49 -11.70 17.61
CA ILE A 636 30.72 -11.17 18.18
C ILE A 636 30.83 -9.69 17.84
N SER A 637 31.10 -8.85 18.83
CA SER A 637 31.32 -7.43 18.65
C SER A 637 32.60 -6.97 19.33
N GLY A 638 33.41 -6.17 18.62
CA GLY A 638 34.75 -5.77 19.07
C GLY A 638 34.94 -4.25 19.15
N GLY A 639 35.58 -3.78 20.22
CA GLY A 639 35.90 -2.37 20.45
C GLY A 639 37.26 -2.14 21.10
N ARG A 640 37.78 -0.91 20.98
CA ARG A 640 38.95 -0.44 21.74
C ARG A 640 38.50 0.29 22.99
N ILE A 641 39.25 0.10 24.07
CA ILE A 641 39.02 0.76 25.35
C ILE A 641 40.05 1.89 25.49
N GLU A 642 39.61 3.09 25.86
CA GLU A 642 40.49 4.27 25.88
C GLU A 642 41.31 4.41 27.17
N GLN A 643 40.88 3.79 28.27
CA GLN A 643 41.57 3.81 29.57
C GLN A 643 41.33 2.52 30.38
N LYS A 644 42.22 2.22 31.33
CA LYS A 644 42.12 1.05 32.21
C LYS A 644 40.98 1.25 33.23
N GLN A 645 39.94 0.43 33.18
CA GLN A 645 38.75 0.52 34.05
C GLN A 645 38.79 -0.54 35.18
N SER A 646 38.16 -0.28 36.33
CA SER A 646 38.07 -1.25 37.43
C SER A 646 37.02 -2.33 37.14
N LYS A 647 37.16 -3.53 37.73
CA LYS A 647 36.21 -4.65 37.53
C LYS A 647 34.77 -4.26 37.87
N GLU A 648 34.56 -3.54 38.97
CA GLU A 648 33.25 -3.03 39.40
C GLU A 648 32.63 -2.03 38.39
N THR A 649 33.47 -1.29 37.65
CA THR A 649 32.99 -0.40 36.58
C THR A 649 32.56 -1.21 35.36
N GLU A 650 33.29 -2.29 35.02
CA GLU A 650 32.96 -3.16 33.89
C GLU A 650 31.69 -3.98 34.13
N GLU A 651 31.48 -4.49 35.35
CA GLU A 651 30.23 -5.14 35.76
C GLU A 651 29.03 -4.21 35.58
N ASN A 652 29.13 -2.98 36.09
CA ASN A 652 28.07 -1.97 35.94
C ASN A 652 27.80 -1.58 34.48
N ILE A 653 28.84 -1.48 33.63
CA ILE A 653 28.67 -1.21 32.20
C ILE A 653 27.98 -2.39 31.51
N PHE A 654 28.37 -3.62 31.86
CA PHE A 654 27.84 -4.83 31.28
C PHE A 654 26.35 -5.00 31.63
N SER A 655 25.99 -4.92 32.92
CA SER A 655 24.58 -5.03 33.36
C SER A 655 23.69 -3.94 32.76
N ASN A 656 24.15 -2.68 32.71
CA ASN A 656 23.39 -1.58 32.07
C ASN A 656 23.16 -1.79 30.56
N ARG A 657 24.08 -2.49 29.86
CA ARG A 657 23.98 -2.72 28.41
C ARG A 657 23.11 -3.93 28.06
N VAL A 658 23.17 -4.98 28.87
CA VAL A 658 22.34 -6.18 28.67
C VAL A 658 20.91 -5.93 29.16
N GLY A 659 20.70 -4.92 30.02
CA GLY A 659 19.38 -4.44 30.42
C GLY A 659 18.72 -5.31 31.49
N VAL A 660 19.52 -5.94 32.36
CA VAL A 660 19.05 -6.91 33.36
C VAL A 660 19.72 -6.66 34.73
N ASP A 661 18.94 -6.77 35.81
CA ASP A 661 19.37 -6.66 37.22
C ASP A 661 19.91 -8.00 37.77
N VAL A 662 20.92 -8.59 37.12
CA VAL A 662 21.60 -9.80 37.63
C VAL A 662 23.10 -9.58 37.74
N GLU A 663 23.71 -10.10 38.81
CA GLU A 663 25.15 -10.03 39.05
C GLU A 663 25.92 -10.94 38.07
N PRO A 664 26.79 -10.40 37.20
CA PRO A 664 27.58 -11.20 36.28
C PRO A 664 28.74 -11.92 37.00
N GLU A 665 29.21 -13.05 36.45
CA GLU A 665 30.27 -13.86 37.05
C GLU A 665 31.61 -13.67 36.32
N TRP A 666 32.72 -13.55 37.07
CA TRP A 666 34.07 -13.47 36.51
C TRP A 666 34.71 -14.85 36.43
N ILE A 667 35.20 -15.19 35.24
CA ILE A 667 35.99 -16.39 34.97
C ILE A 667 37.34 -15.96 34.41
N SER A 668 38.45 -16.45 34.98
CA SER A 668 39.80 -16.15 34.48
C SER A 668 40.40 -17.37 33.81
N ILE A 669 40.70 -17.29 32.52
CA ILE A 669 41.24 -18.39 31.73
C ILE A 669 42.56 -17.93 31.09
N LYS A 670 43.68 -18.55 31.49
CA LYS A 670 45.05 -18.27 30.98
C LYS A 670 45.42 -16.78 30.96
N GLY A 671 44.95 -16.00 31.94
CA GLY A 671 45.28 -14.58 32.09
C GLY A 671 44.34 -13.61 31.35
N ILE A 672 43.28 -14.12 30.73
CA ILE A 672 42.18 -13.32 30.19
C ILE A 672 41.02 -13.41 31.17
N ASP A 673 40.56 -12.25 31.64
CA ASP A 673 39.39 -12.15 32.49
C ASP A 673 38.13 -12.04 31.62
N ILE A 674 37.16 -12.90 31.87
CA ILE A 674 35.90 -13.01 31.13
C ILE A 674 34.76 -12.72 32.10
N LEU A 675 33.89 -11.79 31.73
CA LEU A 675 32.66 -11.50 32.46
C LEU A 675 31.49 -12.17 31.73
N THR A 676 30.81 -13.10 32.38
CA THR A 676 29.74 -13.91 31.74
C THR A 676 28.41 -13.78 32.46
N PHE A 677 27.32 -13.88 31.70
CA PHE A 677 25.96 -13.94 32.20
C PHE A 677 25.09 -14.81 31.29
N GLU A 678 24.24 -15.65 31.87
CA GLU A 678 23.34 -16.54 31.15
C GLU A 678 21.90 -16.35 31.60
N GLN A 679 20.98 -16.20 30.64
CA GLN A 679 19.54 -16.13 30.88
C GLN A 679 18.76 -16.60 29.65
N ASP A 680 17.71 -17.39 29.87
CA ASP A 680 16.76 -17.84 28.84
C ASP A 680 17.45 -18.41 27.57
N ASP A 681 18.41 -19.34 27.77
CA ASP A 681 19.20 -20.00 26.72
C ASP A 681 20.11 -19.05 25.88
N VAL A 682 20.34 -17.84 26.39
CA VAL A 682 21.24 -16.84 25.80
C VAL A 682 22.39 -16.52 26.76
N LEU A 683 23.62 -16.77 26.29
CA LEU A 683 24.86 -16.39 26.97
C LEU A 683 25.38 -15.06 26.45
N PHE A 684 25.78 -14.20 27.38
CA PHE A 684 26.62 -13.04 27.13
C PHE A 684 27.98 -13.26 27.77
N ALA A 685 29.05 -13.13 26.99
CA ALA A 685 30.43 -13.21 27.47
C ALA A 685 31.22 -12.00 26.99
N GLN A 686 31.82 -11.25 27.91
CA GLN A 686 32.70 -10.14 27.61
C GLN A 686 34.14 -10.53 27.95
N PHE A 687 34.98 -10.62 26.92
CA PHE A 687 36.42 -10.88 27.04
C PHE A 687 37.15 -9.55 27.23
N TYR A 688 38.00 -9.51 28.25
CA TYR A 688 38.79 -8.34 28.60
C TYR A 688 40.28 -8.67 28.59
N CYS A 689 41.03 -8.00 27.70
CA CYS A 689 42.49 -8.10 27.64
C CYS A 689 43.12 -6.77 28.07
N GLU A 690 43.56 -6.70 29.32
CA GLU A 690 44.16 -5.50 29.92
C GLU A 690 45.40 -5.00 29.16
N GLU A 691 46.22 -5.90 28.65
CA GLU A 691 47.49 -5.55 28.00
C GLU A 691 47.30 -4.91 26.62
N GLN A 692 46.19 -5.22 25.93
CA GLN A 692 45.93 -4.76 24.56
C GLN A 692 44.85 -3.67 24.44
N PHE A 693 44.23 -3.24 25.53
CA PHE A 693 43.12 -2.27 25.52
C PHE A 693 42.00 -2.65 24.55
N LYS A 694 41.68 -3.93 24.47
CA LYS A 694 40.64 -4.49 23.59
C LYS A 694 39.53 -5.13 24.38
N ARG A 695 38.31 -4.94 23.90
CA ARG A 695 37.10 -5.59 24.39
C ARG A 695 36.46 -6.38 23.27
N VAL A 696 36.07 -7.62 23.57
CA VAL A 696 35.27 -8.44 22.67
C VAL A 696 34.05 -8.93 23.43
N ILE A 697 32.86 -8.73 22.88
CA ILE A 697 31.60 -9.20 23.45
C ILE A 697 31.06 -10.28 22.53
N VAL A 698 30.74 -11.42 23.11
CA VAL A 698 30.14 -12.56 22.44
C VAL A 698 28.75 -12.77 23.02
N ARG A 699 27.74 -12.85 22.15
CA ARG A 699 26.38 -13.24 22.49
C ARG A 699 26.09 -14.55 21.76
N ALA A 700 25.80 -15.60 22.50
CA ALA A 700 25.49 -16.92 21.93
C ALA A 700 24.08 -17.34 22.34
N ASN A 701 23.27 -17.77 21.37
CA ASN A 701 21.95 -18.36 21.62
C ASN A 701 22.03 -19.85 21.30
N CYS A 702 21.88 -20.70 22.33
CA CYS A 702 22.10 -22.15 22.26
C CYS A 702 20.98 -22.90 22.98
N SER A 703 20.30 -23.82 22.29
CA SER A 703 19.20 -24.63 22.87
C SER A 703 19.66 -25.78 23.79
N GLN A 704 20.98 -26.00 23.97
CA GLN A 704 21.53 -27.06 24.83
C GLN A 704 22.77 -26.56 25.58
N HIS A 705 22.69 -26.61 26.92
CA HIS A 705 23.76 -26.21 27.85
C HIS A 705 25.11 -26.92 27.62
N SER A 706 25.13 -28.15 27.08
CA SER A 706 26.37 -28.92 26.87
C SER A 706 27.26 -28.40 25.73
N LEU A 707 26.71 -27.60 24.82
CA LEU A 707 27.48 -26.94 23.75
C LEU A 707 28.26 -25.71 24.26
N PHE A 708 27.95 -25.25 25.47
CA PHE A 708 28.53 -24.06 26.09
C PHE A 708 30.02 -24.21 26.45
N ASP A 709 30.38 -25.32 27.12
CA ASP A 709 31.76 -25.58 27.53
C ASP A 709 32.66 -25.77 26.31
N GLU A 710 32.16 -26.43 25.27
CA GLU A 710 32.84 -26.58 23.99
C GLU A 710 32.99 -25.25 23.24
N LEU A 711 32.06 -24.28 23.37
CA LEU A 711 32.18 -22.94 22.79
C LEU A 711 33.30 -22.14 23.47
N LEU A 712 33.33 -22.16 24.80
CA LEU A 712 34.38 -21.53 25.61
C LEU A 712 35.76 -22.12 25.29
N ASP A 713 35.84 -23.43 25.07
CA ASP A 713 37.06 -24.11 24.59
C ASP A 713 37.42 -23.71 23.15
N GLY A 714 36.45 -23.58 22.23
CA GLY A 714 36.68 -23.16 20.85
C GLY A 714 37.13 -21.70 20.71
N LEU A 715 36.64 -20.81 21.57
CA LEU A 715 37.06 -19.41 21.65
C LEU A 715 38.49 -19.25 22.18
N GLN A 716 39.11 -20.30 22.78
CA GLN A 716 40.53 -20.30 23.14
C GLN A 716 41.47 -20.14 21.94
N CYS A 717 40.99 -20.40 20.71
CA CYS A 717 41.78 -20.25 19.48
C CYS A 717 41.81 -18.81 18.92
N LEU A 718 41.04 -17.86 19.47
CA LEU A 718 40.87 -16.51 18.93
C LEU A 718 41.88 -15.45 19.42
N ASN A 719 43.05 -15.87 19.92
CA ASN A 719 44.07 -14.97 20.47
C ASN A 719 44.76 -14.08 19.43
#